data_AF-A0A5E4QHY8-F1
#
_entry.id   AF-A0A5E4QHY8-F1
#
_cell.length_a   1.000
_cell.length_b   1.000
_cell.length_c   1.000
_cell.angle_alpha   90.00
_cell.angle_beta   90.00
_cell.angle_gamma   90.00
#
_symmetry.space_group_name_H-M   'P 1'
#
loop_
_entity.id
_entity.type
_entity.pdbx_description
1 polymer ?
#
loop_
_entity_poly.entity_id
_entity_poly.type
_entity_poly.pdbx_seq_one_letter_code
_entity_poly.pdbx_strand_id
1 'polypeptide(L)'
;MEPIIILITILSITASAEYVSYKDYKVLEVLPKSEKDVKVLNDLKFSDSQFDYYVWSEVVSVNRKVKIMVEPKKQATLQNYLSTVGLEGEMIIEDVQSLIDQQMQRPAMLSNSSEYNWQYYQSMEEIDEWMEKIASQYSDIATIVTAGSSNQGHVIKGIKIDFKKKENPVIGMIESGLHAREWITPATATWMINEFLTSSNTEIRNLAENVVWHIFPVLNPDGYKYTFTDDRMWRKNRNTKNHVSCSQYNLSDDMSNGVDLNRNFGFLWMVIGASQNPCAQTYAGPAAFSEPEARAIANYVLGLQKEGNLVYYLALHSYSQMILVPYSHLGGEDVLQLPNYDPVTGSGFDWVKGEANVPIVLLYELRDVGQYGFLLPAHEIIPNNEEFMDSLVEIDRVARTLNYYQSSANIFSISSLLITLTILSMIYSTVRLFTNIKMTYELLNNYKFLKISFTILCLTHICIAVKTYESYKVYSVIPINEVHLQILTDLRKEGFEFWTEIVTKEKDVRIIVSPAQDYEFLDYMKNVGLNPVLSIPNVQSLINDQLNPATNIDRSSSLGSFSWDKYQNLDQIHSWLDELETSYPGIVSTVTIGNSNENRPIKGVIIDFKSGERGESPVIGMIEGGIHAREWISPATVTWIIKEFITSDNPDVRFMAEAFVWHIFPVVNPDGYVYTFTDDRMWRKNRNYLYTTNCSSDNDLSNGIDLNRNFDYQWMTVGASSNPCDQTFAGPTPASEPETQAISAHVERLKQAGDLIYYIAFHSYSQMILIPYNAVTGSSFDWVKGIANVPIVYLFELRDVGQYGFLLPTDQIIPNNEEIMACLLEMDKTTRVLGYYSSGSGLSIAFGLIFSIVLLVVVL
;
A
#
# COMPACT_ATOMS: atom_id res chain seq x y z
N MET A 1 -76.01 -21.47 43.48
CA MET A 1 -74.85 -20.63 43.86
C MET A 1 -73.64 -21.54 43.83
N GLU A 2 -73.01 -21.61 42.67
CA GLU A 2 -71.72 -22.26 42.44
C GLU A 2 -70.61 -21.24 42.72
N PRO A 3 -69.46 -21.64 43.29
CA PRO A 3 -68.27 -20.82 43.24
C PRO A 3 -67.43 -21.17 42.01
N ILE A 4 -67.19 -20.13 41.24
CA ILE A 4 -66.38 -20.05 40.03
C ILE A 4 -64.93 -20.47 40.35
N ILE A 5 -64.40 -21.46 39.60
CA ILE A 5 -62.97 -21.76 39.51
C ILE A 5 -62.45 -21.06 38.24
N ILE A 6 -61.68 -19.98 38.41
CA ILE A 6 -60.92 -19.35 37.32
C ILE A 6 -59.61 -20.12 37.18
N LEU A 7 -59.49 -20.90 36.11
CA LEU A 7 -58.21 -21.43 35.63
C LEU A 7 -57.51 -20.30 34.87
N ILE A 8 -56.42 -19.75 35.42
CA ILE A 8 -55.51 -18.88 34.66
C ILE A 8 -54.47 -19.80 34.01
N THR A 9 -54.69 -20.14 32.74
CA THR A 9 -53.67 -20.77 31.88
C THR A 9 -52.72 -19.68 31.40
N ILE A 10 -51.54 -19.58 32.01
CA ILE A 10 -50.42 -18.82 31.44
C ILE A 10 -49.87 -19.65 30.28
N LEU A 11 -50.32 -19.35 29.06
CA LEU A 11 -49.67 -19.80 27.83
C LEU A 11 -48.42 -18.93 27.64
N SER A 12 -47.30 -19.38 28.20
CA SER A 12 -45.98 -18.95 27.76
C SER A 12 -45.74 -19.57 26.38
N ILE A 13 -46.09 -18.82 25.32
CA ILE A 13 -45.63 -19.11 23.97
C ILE A 13 -44.15 -18.70 23.95
N THR A 14 -43.27 -19.63 24.30
CA THR A 14 -41.87 -19.54 23.89
C THR A 14 -41.84 -19.93 22.42
N ALA A 15 -41.90 -18.93 21.53
CA ALA A 15 -41.48 -19.14 20.16
C ALA A 15 -39.94 -19.32 20.20
N SER A 16 -39.47 -20.57 20.34
CA SER A 16 -38.10 -20.88 19.95
C SER A 16 -38.06 -20.74 18.43
N ALA A 17 -37.25 -19.82 17.90
CA ALA A 17 -36.90 -19.86 16.50
C ALA A 17 -36.31 -21.27 16.22
N GLU A 18 -36.83 -21.95 15.22
CA GLU A 18 -36.35 -23.28 14.83
C GLU A 18 -35.00 -23.09 14.14
N TYR A 19 -34.00 -23.92 14.48
CA TYR A 19 -32.67 -23.90 13.87
C TYR A 19 -32.81 -24.00 12.35
N VAL A 20 -32.09 -23.15 11.60
CA VAL A 20 -32.18 -23.10 10.13
C VAL A 20 -31.77 -24.46 9.56
N SER A 21 -32.71 -25.09 8.83
CA SER A 21 -32.46 -26.37 8.19
C SER A 21 -31.88 -26.19 6.78
N TYR A 22 -30.74 -26.84 6.54
CA TYR A 22 -30.10 -26.98 5.23
C TYR A 22 -30.43 -28.33 4.58
N LYS A 23 -31.53 -28.96 5.01
CA LYS A 23 -31.94 -30.25 4.49
C LYS A 23 -32.21 -30.18 3.00
N ASP A 24 -31.67 -31.14 2.27
CA ASP A 24 -31.77 -31.26 0.82
C ASP A 24 -31.09 -30.11 0.05
N TYR A 25 -30.35 -29.21 0.72
CA TYR A 25 -29.45 -28.28 0.03
C TYR A 25 -28.30 -29.08 -0.57
N LYS A 26 -27.96 -28.77 -1.81
CA LYS A 26 -26.91 -29.45 -2.56
C LYS A 26 -25.77 -28.51 -2.89
N VAL A 27 -24.57 -29.04 -3.01
CA VAL A 27 -23.43 -28.29 -3.58
C VAL A 27 -23.06 -28.87 -4.93
N LEU A 28 -23.07 -28.01 -5.93
CA LEU A 28 -22.65 -28.31 -7.29
C LEU A 28 -21.26 -27.73 -7.52
N GLU A 29 -20.43 -28.47 -8.24
CA GLU A 29 -19.11 -28.07 -8.70
C GLU A 29 -19.15 -27.86 -10.22
N VAL A 30 -18.80 -26.66 -10.66
CA VAL A 30 -18.81 -26.27 -12.08
C VAL A 30 -17.39 -25.93 -12.50
N LEU A 31 -16.94 -26.48 -13.63
CA LEU A 31 -15.62 -26.16 -14.20
C LEU A 31 -15.77 -25.17 -15.38
N PRO A 32 -15.53 -23.87 -15.18
CA PRO A 32 -15.44 -22.91 -16.28
C PRO A 32 -14.23 -23.24 -17.17
N LYS A 33 -14.44 -23.27 -18.49
CA LYS A 33 -13.39 -23.59 -19.48
C LYS A 33 -13.04 -22.39 -20.37
N SER A 34 -13.72 -21.26 -20.18
CA SER A 34 -13.52 -20.03 -20.95
C SER A 34 -13.87 -18.79 -20.13
N GLU A 35 -13.38 -17.62 -20.55
CA GLU A 35 -13.74 -16.33 -19.93
C GLU A 35 -15.24 -16.04 -19.96
N LYS A 36 -15.95 -16.59 -20.96
CA LYS A 36 -17.41 -16.53 -21.02
C LYS A 36 -18.03 -17.30 -19.86
N ASP A 37 -17.51 -18.48 -19.54
CA ASP A 37 -17.97 -19.30 -18.42
C ASP A 37 -17.69 -18.60 -17.08
N VAL A 38 -16.50 -17.99 -16.96
CA VAL A 38 -16.13 -17.18 -15.80
C VAL A 38 -17.12 -16.04 -15.61
N LYS A 39 -17.43 -15.29 -16.68
CA LYS A 39 -18.42 -14.22 -16.63
C LYS A 39 -19.79 -14.72 -16.18
N VAL A 40 -20.27 -15.83 -16.74
CA VAL A 40 -21.56 -16.44 -16.37
C VAL A 40 -21.61 -16.82 -14.89
N LEU A 41 -20.54 -17.44 -14.37
CA LEU A 41 -20.48 -17.85 -12.96
C LEU A 41 -20.30 -16.65 -12.02
N ASN A 42 -19.59 -15.59 -12.45
CA ASN A 42 -19.53 -14.33 -11.73
C ASN A 42 -20.88 -13.59 -11.72
N ASP A 43 -21.65 -13.65 -12.80
CA ASP A 43 -23.01 -13.08 -12.83
C ASP A 43 -23.93 -13.81 -11.82
N LEU A 44 -23.73 -15.12 -11.59
CA LEU A 44 -24.40 -15.86 -10.50
C LEU A 44 -23.96 -15.41 -9.10
N LYS A 45 -22.72 -14.91 -8.95
CA LYS A 45 -22.16 -14.40 -7.69
C LYS A 45 -22.60 -12.96 -7.38
N PHE A 46 -22.73 -12.10 -8.40
CA PHE A 46 -22.85 -10.64 -8.24
C PHE A 46 -24.19 -10.02 -8.69
N SER A 47 -25.16 -10.79 -9.18
CA SER A 47 -26.40 -10.16 -9.64
C SER A 47 -27.28 -9.69 -8.48
N ASP A 48 -27.57 -8.38 -8.46
CA ASP A 48 -28.69 -7.73 -7.74
C ASP A 48 -30.08 -8.23 -8.24
N SER A 49 -30.16 -9.39 -8.90
CA SER A 49 -31.37 -9.87 -9.56
C SER A 49 -31.60 -11.38 -9.41
N GLN A 50 -32.72 -11.71 -8.76
CA GLN A 50 -33.56 -12.92 -8.91
C GLN A 50 -32.97 -14.31 -8.59
N PHE A 51 -31.65 -14.52 -8.55
CA PHE A 51 -31.04 -15.85 -8.39
C PHE A 51 -29.93 -15.88 -7.34
N ASP A 52 -30.27 -15.58 -6.09
CA ASP A 52 -29.32 -15.61 -4.97
C ASP A 52 -28.87 -17.05 -4.68
N TYR A 53 -27.67 -17.43 -5.16
CA TYR A 53 -27.01 -18.71 -4.94
C TYR A 53 -25.78 -18.53 -4.05
N TYR A 54 -25.56 -19.44 -3.11
CA TYR A 54 -24.40 -19.41 -2.23
C TYR A 54 -23.17 -19.93 -2.98
N VAL A 55 -22.47 -19.06 -3.70
CA VAL A 55 -21.19 -19.40 -4.31
C VAL A 55 -20.14 -19.49 -3.21
N TRP A 56 -19.65 -20.70 -2.98
CA TRP A 56 -18.69 -21.06 -1.96
C TRP A 56 -17.28 -20.59 -2.36
N SER A 57 -16.96 -20.57 -3.65
CA SER A 57 -15.66 -20.14 -4.17
C SER A 57 -15.52 -18.62 -4.21
N GLU A 58 -14.49 -18.08 -3.56
CA GLU A 58 -14.20 -16.63 -3.57
C GLU A 58 -13.78 -16.11 -4.95
N VAL A 59 -13.07 -16.87 -5.79
CA VAL A 59 -12.70 -16.43 -7.15
C VAL A 59 -13.12 -17.45 -8.19
N VAL A 60 -13.73 -16.95 -9.27
CA VAL A 60 -14.10 -17.70 -10.46
C VAL A 60 -13.05 -17.43 -11.54
N SER A 61 -12.34 -18.47 -12.01
CA SER A 61 -11.32 -18.36 -13.06
C SER A 61 -11.33 -19.58 -13.98
N VAL A 62 -10.79 -19.42 -15.19
CA VAL A 62 -10.75 -20.49 -16.19
C VAL A 62 -9.99 -21.71 -15.65
N ASN A 63 -10.54 -22.90 -15.87
CA ASN A 63 -10.04 -24.19 -15.40
C ASN A 63 -10.04 -24.37 -13.88
N ARG A 64 -10.81 -23.57 -13.15
CA ARG A 64 -10.93 -23.69 -11.70
C ARG A 64 -12.35 -24.03 -11.26
N LYS A 65 -12.49 -25.15 -10.56
CA LYS A 65 -13.77 -25.65 -10.03
C LYS A 65 -14.43 -24.63 -9.09
N VAL A 66 -15.65 -24.22 -9.43
CA VAL A 66 -16.50 -23.30 -8.67
C VAL A 66 -17.58 -24.08 -7.95
N LYS A 67 -17.76 -23.85 -6.65
CA LYS A 67 -18.75 -24.56 -5.84
C LYS A 67 -19.94 -23.66 -5.53
N ILE A 68 -21.15 -24.18 -5.72
CA ILE A 68 -22.40 -23.44 -5.58
C ILE A 68 -23.35 -24.25 -4.72
N MET A 69 -23.68 -23.75 -3.53
CA MET A 69 -24.71 -24.32 -2.66
C MET A 69 -26.10 -23.79 -3.06
N VAL A 70 -27.06 -24.71 -3.20
CA VAL A 70 -28.35 -24.46 -3.82
C VAL A 70 -29.49 -25.03 -3.01
N GLU A 71 -30.45 -24.17 -2.69
CA GLU A 71 -31.68 -24.56 -2.01
C GLU A 71 -32.55 -25.50 -2.88
N PRO A 72 -33.34 -26.42 -2.28
CA PRO A 72 -34.14 -27.40 -3.00
C PRO A 72 -35.00 -26.83 -4.13
N LYS A 73 -35.61 -25.66 -3.92
CA LYS A 73 -36.52 -25.02 -4.88
C LYS A 73 -35.81 -24.43 -6.10
N LYS A 74 -34.51 -24.11 -6.01
CA LYS A 74 -33.72 -23.51 -7.11
C LYS A 74 -32.87 -24.53 -7.88
N GLN A 75 -32.75 -25.77 -7.40
CA GLN A 75 -31.88 -26.79 -8.03
C GLN A 75 -32.22 -27.03 -9.50
N ALA A 76 -33.49 -27.22 -9.84
CA ALA A 76 -33.92 -27.43 -11.24
C ALA A 76 -33.66 -26.20 -12.12
N THR A 77 -33.87 -25.00 -11.57
CA THR A 77 -33.64 -23.73 -12.25
C THR A 77 -32.17 -23.54 -12.59
N LEU A 78 -31.28 -23.77 -11.62
CA LEU A 78 -29.83 -23.66 -11.83
C LEU A 78 -29.34 -24.69 -12.86
N GLN A 79 -29.77 -25.94 -12.75
CA GLN A 79 -29.37 -26.99 -13.68
C GLN A 79 -29.77 -26.65 -15.13
N ASN A 80 -30.99 -26.14 -15.32
CA ASN A 80 -31.46 -25.70 -16.64
C ASN A 80 -30.68 -24.48 -17.15
N TYR A 81 -30.36 -23.52 -16.27
CA TYR A 81 -29.57 -22.35 -16.62
C TYR A 81 -28.16 -22.74 -17.06
N LEU A 82 -27.44 -23.54 -16.25
CA LEU A 82 -26.11 -24.06 -16.58
C LEU A 82 -26.12 -24.79 -17.92
N SER A 83 -27.10 -25.67 -18.14
CA SER A 83 -27.24 -26.39 -19.41
C SER A 83 -27.46 -25.45 -20.61
N THR A 84 -28.21 -24.36 -20.43
CA THR A 84 -28.51 -23.38 -21.50
C THR A 84 -27.27 -22.58 -21.90
N VAL A 85 -26.40 -22.26 -20.94
CA VAL A 85 -25.17 -21.50 -21.18
C VAL A 85 -23.98 -22.39 -21.59
N GLY A 86 -24.18 -23.70 -21.62
CA GLY A 86 -23.16 -24.69 -22.02
C GLY A 86 -22.24 -25.14 -20.89
N LEU A 87 -22.68 -24.97 -19.63
CA LEU A 87 -21.98 -25.43 -18.43
C LEU A 87 -22.63 -26.69 -17.86
N GLU A 88 -21.80 -27.55 -17.29
CA GLU A 88 -22.23 -28.74 -16.55
C GLU A 88 -21.77 -28.61 -15.10
N GLY A 89 -22.70 -28.81 -14.16
CA GLY A 89 -22.40 -28.88 -12.73
C GLY A 89 -22.43 -30.33 -12.25
N GLU A 90 -21.37 -30.76 -11.59
CA GLU A 90 -21.26 -32.05 -10.90
C GLU A 90 -21.74 -31.89 -9.45
N MET A 91 -22.62 -32.76 -8.98
CA MET A 91 -23.04 -32.72 -7.58
C MET A 91 -21.96 -33.33 -6.68
N ILE A 92 -21.46 -32.56 -5.72
CA ILE A 92 -20.41 -33.01 -4.79
C ILE A 92 -20.92 -33.16 -3.35
N ILE A 93 -22.04 -32.51 -2.99
CA ILE A 93 -22.72 -32.68 -1.70
C ILE A 93 -24.22 -32.86 -1.96
N GLU A 94 -24.76 -33.99 -1.53
CA GLU A 94 -26.19 -34.36 -1.69
C GLU A 94 -27.12 -33.72 -0.65
N ASP A 95 -26.60 -33.53 0.57
CA ASP A 95 -27.35 -32.95 1.69
C ASP A 95 -26.40 -32.21 2.63
N VAL A 96 -26.40 -30.88 2.57
CA VAL A 96 -25.58 -30.02 3.43
C VAL A 96 -25.94 -30.22 4.91
N GLN A 97 -27.19 -30.52 5.24
CA GLN A 97 -27.59 -30.79 6.64
C GLN A 97 -26.81 -31.95 7.25
N SER A 98 -26.51 -32.99 6.47
CA SER A 98 -25.74 -34.14 6.96
C SER A 98 -24.33 -33.76 7.43
N LEU A 99 -23.69 -32.78 6.78
CA LEU A 99 -22.38 -32.27 7.19
C LEU A 99 -22.47 -31.43 8.46
N ILE A 100 -23.52 -30.62 8.59
CA ILE A 100 -23.80 -29.84 9.81
C ILE A 100 -24.04 -30.79 10.99
N ASP A 101 -24.88 -31.81 10.80
CA ASP A 101 -25.18 -32.80 11.83
C ASP A 101 -23.91 -33.55 12.26
N GLN A 102 -23.01 -33.87 11.33
CA GLN A 102 -21.72 -34.48 11.63
C GLN A 102 -20.80 -33.56 12.46
N GLN A 103 -20.73 -32.26 12.14
CA GLN A 103 -19.94 -31.31 12.93
C GLN A 103 -20.50 -31.10 14.34
N MET A 104 -21.83 -31.20 14.50
CA MET A 104 -22.52 -31.05 15.79
C MET A 104 -22.51 -32.33 16.64
N GLN A 105 -22.20 -33.49 16.05
CA GLN A 105 -22.11 -34.76 16.77
C GLN A 105 -20.85 -34.83 17.63
N ARG A 106 -21.05 -34.89 18.94
CA ARG A 106 -19.97 -35.20 19.89
C ARG A 106 -19.67 -36.71 19.88
N PRO A 107 -18.40 -37.13 19.90
CA PRO A 107 -18.04 -38.52 20.10
C PRO A 107 -18.69 -39.06 21.39
N ALA A 108 -19.41 -40.18 21.31
CA ALA A 108 -20.18 -40.73 22.43
C ALA A 108 -19.32 -41.03 23.70
N MET A 109 -18.01 -41.25 23.53
CA MET A 109 -17.08 -41.45 24.64
C MET A 109 -16.68 -40.14 25.35
N LEU A 110 -16.91 -38.99 24.71
CA LEU A 110 -16.56 -37.66 25.19
C LEU A 110 -17.80 -36.81 25.56
N SER A 111 -19.02 -37.29 25.27
CA SER A 111 -20.26 -36.53 25.52
C SER A 111 -20.51 -36.20 27.00
N ASN A 112 -19.89 -36.94 27.92
CA ASN A 112 -19.95 -36.73 29.37
C ASN A 112 -18.62 -36.21 29.96
N SER A 113 -17.61 -35.96 29.14
CA SER A 113 -16.30 -35.46 29.59
C SER A 113 -16.34 -33.93 29.70
N SER A 114 -15.84 -33.38 30.80
CA SER A 114 -15.59 -31.94 30.95
C SER A 114 -14.20 -31.53 30.44
N GLU A 115 -13.52 -32.41 29.70
CA GLU A 115 -12.16 -32.20 29.20
C GLU A 115 -12.19 -31.66 27.77
N TYR A 116 -11.64 -30.45 27.61
CA TYR A 116 -11.50 -29.79 26.33
C TYR A 116 -10.63 -30.62 25.38
N ASN A 117 -11.06 -30.75 24.12
CA ASN A 117 -10.34 -31.50 23.11
C ASN A 117 -10.66 -30.97 21.70
N TRP A 118 -9.79 -31.27 20.75
CA TRP A 118 -9.88 -30.85 19.35
C TRP A 118 -10.46 -31.94 18.43
N GLN A 119 -11.28 -32.86 18.97
CA GLN A 119 -11.98 -33.88 18.18
C GLN A 119 -13.39 -33.46 17.75
N TYR A 120 -13.87 -32.30 18.20
CA TYR A 120 -15.13 -31.68 17.80
C TYR A 120 -15.04 -30.15 18.00
N TYR A 121 -15.96 -29.40 17.39
CA TYR A 121 -16.02 -27.94 17.52
C TYR A 121 -16.70 -27.53 18.83
N GLN A 122 -16.13 -26.52 19.48
CA GLN A 122 -16.50 -26.10 20.84
C GLN A 122 -17.38 -24.85 20.78
N SER A 123 -18.36 -24.76 21.68
CA SER A 123 -19.15 -23.53 21.84
C SER A 123 -18.30 -22.40 22.42
N MET A 124 -18.81 -21.16 22.33
CA MET A 124 -18.14 -19.99 22.92
C MET A 124 -17.91 -20.19 24.43
N GLU A 125 -18.93 -20.68 25.13
CA GLU A 125 -18.89 -20.91 26.58
C GLU A 125 -17.83 -21.96 26.95
N GLU A 126 -17.70 -23.03 26.17
CA GLU A 126 -16.68 -24.06 26.40
C GLU A 126 -15.25 -23.55 26.17
N ILE A 127 -15.07 -22.69 25.15
CA ILE A 127 -13.79 -22.02 24.89
C ILE A 127 -13.43 -21.09 26.06
N ASP A 128 -14.39 -20.28 26.52
CA ASP A 128 -14.21 -19.36 27.64
C ASP A 128 -13.87 -20.08 28.95
N GLU A 129 -14.64 -21.11 29.30
CA GLU A 129 -14.41 -21.92 30.51
C GLU A 129 -13.04 -22.60 30.47
N TRP A 130 -12.64 -23.13 29.32
CA TRP A 130 -11.32 -23.73 29.14
C TRP A 130 -10.19 -22.70 29.23
N MET A 131 -10.33 -21.53 28.61
CA MET A 131 -9.33 -20.45 28.70
C MET A 131 -9.14 -19.99 30.15
N GLU A 132 -10.23 -19.79 30.90
CA GLU A 132 -10.17 -19.41 32.32
C GLU A 132 -9.46 -20.49 33.16
N LYS A 133 -9.76 -21.77 32.91
CA LYS A 133 -9.09 -22.90 33.57
C LYS A 133 -7.60 -22.93 33.26
N ILE A 134 -7.21 -22.79 32.00
CA ILE A 134 -5.81 -22.82 31.57
C ILE A 134 -5.03 -21.61 32.09
N ALA A 135 -5.62 -20.41 32.05
CA ALA A 135 -5.02 -19.22 32.66
C ALA A 135 -4.81 -19.39 34.17
N SER A 136 -5.77 -20.02 34.87
CA SER A 136 -5.60 -20.35 36.29
C SER A 136 -4.52 -21.42 36.54
N GLN A 137 -4.38 -22.39 35.65
CA GLN A 137 -3.37 -23.46 35.77
C GLN A 137 -1.95 -22.93 35.52
N TYR A 138 -1.79 -22.01 34.57
CA TYR A 138 -0.53 -21.38 34.19
C TYR A 138 -0.46 -19.92 34.65
N SER A 139 -0.97 -19.61 35.84
CA SER A 139 -1.16 -18.23 36.33
C SER A 139 0.11 -17.38 36.40
N ASP A 140 1.28 -18.02 36.42
CA ASP A 140 2.56 -17.32 36.39
C ASP A 140 2.90 -16.73 35.03
N ILE A 141 2.30 -17.22 33.93
CA ILE A 141 2.65 -16.83 32.56
C ILE A 141 1.43 -16.51 31.69
N ALA A 142 0.23 -16.96 32.07
CA ALA A 142 -0.99 -16.81 31.29
C ALA A 142 -2.04 -15.99 32.05
N THR A 143 -2.64 -14.99 31.39
CA THR A 143 -3.62 -14.09 31.98
C THR A 143 -4.78 -13.83 31.02
N ILE A 144 -6.02 -13.86 31.51
CA ILE A 144 -7.18 -13.45 30.71
C ILE A 144 -7.13 -11.95 30.44
N VAL A 145 -7.36 -11.58 29.19
CA VAL A 145 -7.45 -10.20 28.72
C VAL A 145 -8.79 -9.97 28.04
N THR A 146 -9.19 -8.70 27.93
CA THR A 146 -10.45 -8.29 27.31
C THR A 146 -10.19 -7.17 26.32
N ALA A 147 -10.65 -7.33 25.08
CA ALA A 147 -10.54 -6.29 24.06
C ALA A 147 -11.70 -5.28 24.16
N GLY A 148 -12.89 -5.73 24.56
CA GLY A 148 -14.08 -4.92 24.68
C GLY A 148 -15.35 -5.76 24.84
N SER A 149 -16.48 -5.23 24.40
CA SER A 149 -17.77 -5.93 24.38
C SER A 149 -18.40 -5.83 23.00
N SER A 150 -19.13 -6.87 22.61
CA SER A 150 -19.89 -6.94 21.37
C SER A 150 -21.16 -6.09 21.40
N ASN A 151 -21.88 -6.06 20.27
CA ASN A 151 -23.14 -5.34 20.14
C ASN A 151 -24.21 -5.80 21.15
N GLN A 152 -24.29 -7.11 21.41
CA GLN A 152 -25.20 -7.70 22.40
C GLN A 152 -24.62 -7.74 23.82
N GLY A 153 -23.42 -7.20 24.02
CA GLY A 153 -22.80 -7.06 25.34
C GLY A 153 -21.99 -8.27 25.82
N HIS A 154 -21.75 -9.27 24.96
CA HIS A 154 -20.81 -10.35 25.28
C HIS A 154 -19.39 -9.80 25.35
N VAL A 155 -18.61 -10.29 26.32
CA VAL A 155 -17.22 -9.86 26.51
C VAL A 155 -16.34 -10.52 25.44
N ILE A 156 -15.50 -9.72 24.78
CA ILE A 156 -14.50 -10.23 23.83
C ILE A 156 -13.27 -10.63 24.64
N LYS A 157 -13.22 -11.91 25.05
CA LYS A 157 -12.13 -12.47 25.85
C LYS A 157 -10.99 -13.01 24.99
N GLY A 158 -9.78 -12.88 25.51
CA GLY A 158 -8.58 -13.51 24.98
C GLY A 158 -7.63 -13.90 26.10
N ILE A 159 -6.47 -14.44 25.75
CA ILE A 159 -5.43 -14.82 26.69
C ILE A 159 -4.10 -14.18 26.29
N LYS A 160 -3.41 -13.60 27.28
CA LYS A 160 -2.03 -13.13 27.18
C LYS A 160 -1.10 -14.22 27.71
N ILE A 161 -0.08 -14.59 26.95
CA ILE A 161 0.98 -15.52 27.36
C ILE A 161 2.31 -14.77 27.36
N ASP A 162 2.95 -14.67 28.53
CA ASP A 162 4.19 -13.94 28.77
C ASP A 162 5.12 -14.74 29.69
N PHE A 163 6.06 -15.47 29.08
CA PHE A 163 7.02 -16.29 29.81
C PHE A 163 8.09 -15.47 30.52
N LYS A 164 8.56 -14.38 29.90
CA LYS A 164 9.78 -13.69 30.33
C LYS A 164 9.53 -12.41 31.12
N LYS A 165 8.31 -11.85 31.04
CA LYS A 165 7.89 -10.62 31.74
C LYS A 165 8.91 -9.48 31.57
N LYS A 166 9.45 -9.35 30.36
CA LYS A 166 10.46 -8.34 30.03
C LYS A 166 9.81 -6.97 29.89
N GLU A 167 10.55 -5.93 30.24
CA GLU A 167 10.20 -4.57 29.82
C GLU A 167 10.35 -4.44 28.31
N ASN A 168 9.40 -3.74 27.67
CA ASN A 168 9.33 -3.55 26.21
C ASN A 168 9.47 -4.88 25.42
N PRO A 169 8.56 -5.85 25.63
CA PRO A 169 8.63 -7.14 24.97
C PRO A 169 8.37 -7.03 23.46
N VAL A 170 8.76 -8.07 22.73
CA VAL A 170 8.22 -8.33 21.39
C VAL A 170 6.81 -8.88 21.56
N ILE A 171 5.84 -8.32 20.84
CA ILE A 171 4.42 -8.65 20.98
C ILE A 171 3.89 -9.22 19.67
N GLY A 172 3.02 -10.23 19.78
CA GLY A 172 2.23 -10.76 18.69
C GLY A 172 0.76 -10.86 19.06
N MET A 173 -0.13 -10.60 18.09
CA MET A 173 -1.57 -10.74 18.25
C MET A 173 -2.15 -11.74 17.24
N ILE A 174 -3.05 -12.60 17.72
CA ILE A 174 -3.82 -13.54 16.90
C ILE A 174 -5.29 -13.14 16.96
N GLU A 175 -5.84 -12.86 15.78
CA GLU A 175 -7.23 -12.56 15.52
C GLU A 175 -7.90 -13.83 14.96
N SER A 176 -9.00 -14.30 15.56
CA SER A 176 -9.77 -15.43 15.03
C SER A 176 -11.26 -15.33 15.37
N GLY A 177 -12.08 -16.09 14.65
CA GLY A 177 -13.54 -16.07 14.83
C GLY A 177 -14.17 -14.71 14.53
N LEU A 178 -13.59 -13.93 13.60
CA LEU A 178 -14.16 -12.64 13.17
C LEU A 178 -15.41 -12.87 12.30
N HIS A 179 -15.34 -13.81 11.36
CA HIS A 179 -16.54 -14.36 10.73
C HIS A 179 -17.03 -15.59 11.49
N ALA A 180 -18.31 -15.57 11.85
CA ALA A 180 -18.87 -16.53 12.80
C ALA A 180 -18.86 -17.99 12.31
N ARG A 181 -19.15 -18.23 11.02
CA ARG A 181 -19.22 -19.58 10.42
C ARG A 181 -17.88 -20.30 10.27
N GLU A 182 -16.76 -19.61 10.47
CA GLU A 182 -15.40 -20.09 10.19
C GLU A 182 -14.82 -20.85 11.40
N TRP A 183 -15.49 -21.93 11.82
CA TRP A 183 -15.25 -22.67 13.07
C TRP A 183 -13.85 -23.29 13.22
N ILE A 184 -13.10 -23.47 12.13
CA ILE A 184 -11.71 -23.94 12.23
C ILE A 184 -10.78 -22.87 12.84
N THR A 185 -11.14 -21.59 12.73
CA THR A 185 -10.29 -20.49 13.21
C THR A 185 -10.19 -20.42 14.74
N PRO A 186 -11.28 -20.51 15.54
CA PRO A 186 -11.15 -20.57 17.00
C PRO A 186 -10.53 -21.89 17.47
N ALA A 187 -10.76 -23.00 16.74
CA ALA A 187 -10.13 -24.28 17.03
C ALA A 187 -8.60 -24.24 16.84
N THR A 188 -8.13 -23.51 15.82
CA THR A 188 -6.70 -23.27 15.57
C THR A 188 -6.09 -22.37 16.65
N ALA A 189 -6.76 -21.27 17.00
CA ALA A 189 -6.29 -20.35 18.03
C ALA A 189 -6.17 -21.03 19.42
N THR A 190 -7.13 -21.87 19.79
CA THR A 190 -7.08 -22.63 21.05
C THR A 190 -6.02 -23.72 21.03
N TRP A 191 -5.78 -24.37 19.89
CA TRP A 191 -4.65 -25.30 19.74
C TRP A 191 -3.30 -24.60 19.93
N MET A 192 -3.13 -23.42 19.32
CA MET A 192 -1.92 -22.61 19.47
C MET A 192 -1.66 -22.23 20.94
N ILE A 193 -2.71 -21.85 21.68
CA ILE A 193 -2.61 -21.61 23.14
C ILE A 193 -2.09 -22.87 23.85
N ASN A 194 -2.63 -24.04 23.52
CA ASN A 194 -2.20 -25.30 24.12
C ASN A 194 -0.73 -25.63 23.78
N GLU A 195 -0.33 -25.53 22.52
CA GLU A 195 1.05 -25.77 22.08
C GLU A 195 2.04 -24.83 22.76
N PHE A 196 1.70 -23.55 22.87
CA PHE A 196 2.53 -22.57 23.56
C PHE A 196 2.70 -22.83 25.05
N LEU A 197 1.80 -23.58 25.69
CA LEU A 197 1.89 -23.90 27.11
C LEU A 197 2.47 -25.29 27.37
N THR A 198 2.28 -26.24 26.45
CA THR A 198 2.53 -27.67 26.71
C THR A 198 3.52 -28.35 25.79
N SER A 199 3.79 -27.79 24.61
CA SER A 199 4.65 -28.42 23.61
C SER A 199 6.08 -28.62 24.12
N SER A 200 6.70 -29.74 23.76
CA SER A 200 8.14 -29.99 24.02
C SER A 200 9.02 -29.68 22.81
N ASN A 201 8.43 -29.30 21.68
CA ASN A 201 9.15 -28.92 20.48
C ASN A 201 9.94 -27.63 20.73
N THR A 202 11.25 -27.69 20.55
CA THR A 202 12.16 -26.57 20.84
C THR A 202 11.86 -25.32 20.03
N GLU A 203 11.44 -25.45 18.78
CA GLU A 203 11.11 -24.28 17.94
C GLU A 203 9.81 -23.61 18.39
N ILE A 204 8.78 -24.39 18.70
CA ILE A 204 7.51 -23.88 19.26
C ILE A 204 7.77 -23.22 20.62
N ARG A 205 8.59 -23.84 21.49
CA ARG A 205 9.00 -23.24 22.77
C ARG A 205 9.74 -21.93 22.56
N ASN A 206 10.66 -21.88 21.61
CA ASN A 206 11.44 -20.68 21.31
C ASN A 206 10.53 -19.52 20.84
N LEU A 207 9.56 -19.81 19.97
CA LEU A 207 8.54 -18.86 19.55
C LEU A 207 7.68 -18.37 20.73
N ALA A 208 7.14 -19.30 21.52
CA ALA A 208 6.26 -18.99 22.64
C ALA A 208 6.96 -18.18 23.74
N GLU A 209 8.25 -18.45 24.00
CA GLU A 209 9.00 -17.83 25.09
C GLU A 209 9.61 -16.47 24.75
N ASN A 210 9.78 -16.14 23.46
CA ASN A 210 10.41 -14.89 23.04
C ASN A 210 9.43 -13.82 22.58
N VAL A 211 8.16 -14.17 22.39
CA VAL A 211 7.08 -13.23 22.02
C VAL A 211 6.01 -13.27 23.10
N VAL A 212 5.51 -12.09 23.48
CA VAL A 212 4.32 -11.97 24.31
C VAL A 212 3.11 -12.06 23.40
N TRP A 213 2.37 -13.16 23.52
CA TRP A 213 1.25 -13.48 22.64
C TRP A 213 -0.08 -13.06 23.25
N HIS A 214 -0.87 -12.34 22.47
CA HIS A 214 -2.26 -11.99 22.78
C HIS A 214 -3.17 -12.71 21.80
N ILE A 215 -3.89 -13.72 22.26
CA ILE A 215 -4.65 -14.63 21.40
C ILE A 215 -6.14 -14.48 21.71
N PHE A 216 -6.94 -14.17 20.68
CA PHE A 216 -8.39 -14.02 20.78
C PHE A 216 -9.10 -15.08 19.93
N PRO A 217 -9.58 -16.19 20.55
CA PRO A 217 -10.29 -17.25 19.84
C PRO A 217 -11.61 -16.80 19.18
N VAL A 218 -12.35 -15.88 19.80
CA VAL A 218 -13.68 -15.49 19.31
C VAL A 218 -13.84 -13.96 19.42
N LEU A 219 -13.61 -13.26 18.31
CA LEU A 219 -13.78 -11.80 18.24
C LEU A 219 -15.18 -11.35 17.86
N ASN A 220 -15.98 -12.23 17.23
CA ASN A 220 -17.40 -12.04 16.98
C ASN A 220 -18.24 -12.98 17.86
N PRO A 221 -18.34 -12.72 19.18
CA PRO A 221 -19.02 -13.63 20.11
C PRO A 221 -20.51 -13.76 19.80
N ASP A 222 -21.16 -12.68 19.36
CA ASP A 222 -22.60 -12.68 19.04
C ASP A 222 -22.89 -13.56 17.82
N GLY A 223 -22.13 -13.39 16.75
CA GLY A 223 -22.26 -14.20 15.55
C GLY A 223 -21.86 -15.65 15.81
N TYR A 224 -20.74 -15.89 16.48
CA TYR A 224 -20.27 -17.26 16.74
C TYR A 224 -21.30 -18.04 17.56
N LYS A 225 -21.85 -17.45 18.62
CA LYS A 225 -22.94 -18.07 19.40
C LYS A 225 -24.17 -18.38 18.53
N TYR A 226 -24.56 -17.45 17.66
CA TYR A 226 -25.69 -17.62 16.74
C TYR A 226 -25.51 -18.83 15.81
N THR A 227 -24.28 -19.19 15.43
CA THR A 227 -24.04 -20.38 14.60
C THR A 227 -24.31 -21.71 15.29
N PHE A 228 -24.28 -21.76 16.63
CA PHE A 228 -24.61 -22.95 17.42
C PHE A 228 -26.10 -23.02 17.77
N THR A 229 -26.79 -21.88 17.82
CA THR A 229 -28.17 -21.81 18.32
C THR A 229 -29.24 -21.63 17.25
N ASP A 230 -28.90 -21.02 16.10
CA ASP A 230 -29.89 -20.57 15.12
C ASP A 230 -29.49 -20.88 13.66
N ASP A 231 -28.35 -20.38 13.17
CA ASP A 231 -27.94 -20.54 11.77
C ASP A 231 -26.44 -20.81 11.63
N ARG A 232 -26.09 -22.06 11.30
CA ARG A 232 -24.71 -22.53 11.09
C ARG A 232 -23.91 -21.68 10.11
N MET A 233 -24.53 -21.13 9.08
CA MET A 233 -23.86 -20.43 7.99
C MET A 233 -23.77 -18.93 8.19
N TRP A 234 -24.15 -18.43 9.38
CA TRP A 234 -24.08 -17.02 9.72
C TRP A 234 -22.64 -16.49 9.71
N ARG A 235 -22.41 -15.37 9.02
CA ARG A 235 -21.07 -14.76 8.85
C ARG A 235 -20.84 -13.54 9.74
N LYS A 236 -21.81 -12.62 9.74
CA LYS A 236 -21.71 -11.25 10.27
C LYS A 236 -21.73 -11.21 11.81
N ASN A 237 -21.62 -10.03 12.41
CA ASN A 237 -22.06 -9.85 13.80
C ASN A 237 -23.61 -9.90 13.89
N ARG A 238 -24.20 -9.53 15.02
CA ARG A 238 -25.67 -9.55 15.23
C ARG A 238 -26.27 -8.18 15.57
N ASN A 239 -25.70 -7.11 15.02
CA ASN A 239 -26.22 -5.76 15.21
C ASN A 239 -27.57 -5.57 14.49
N THR A 240 -28.66 -5.46 15.27
CA THR A 240 -30.02 -5.32 14.75
C THR A 240 -30.45 -3.88 14.44
N LYS A 241 -29.57 -2.88 14.67
CA LYS A 241 -29.92 -1.46 14.47
C LYS A 241 -30.18 -1.10 13.00
N ASN A 242 -29.62 -1.87 12.07
CA ASN A 242 -29.76 -1.66 10.62
C ASN A 242 -30.78 -2.61 9.99
N HIS A 243 -31.70 -3.16 10.80
CA HIS A 243 -32.70 -4.11 10.32
C HIS A 243 -33.62 -3.50 9.26
N VAL A 244 -33.74 -4.18 8.12
CA VAL A 244 -34.59 -3.81 6.98
C VAL A 244 -35.23 -5.07 6.38
N SER A 245 -36.31 -4.90 5.62
CA SER A 245 -36.85 -6.05 4.90
C SER A 245 -35.95 -6.44 3.73
N CYS A 246 -35.60 -7.72 3.68
CA CYS A 246 -34.82 -8.34 2.61
C CYS A 246 -35.69 -9.14 1.63
N SER A 247 -37.02 -9.09 1.82
CA SER A 247 -38.00 -9.77 0.96
C SER A 247 -37.88 -9.41 -0.52
N GLN A 248 -37.47 -8.18 -0.85
CA GLN A 248 -37.21 -7.74 -2.22
C GLN A 248 -36.10 -8.53 -2.93
N TYR A 249 -35.21 -9.18 -2.15
CA TYR A 249 -34.14 -10.05 -2.63
C TYR A 249 -34.47 -11.55 -2.46
N ASN A 250 -35.71 -11.90 -2.08
CA ASN A 250 -36.11 -13.25 -1.67
C ASN A 250 -35.27 -13.83 -0.50
N LEU A 251 -34.79 -12.95 0.36
CA LEU A 251 -34.02 -13.30 1.55
C LEU A 251 -34.84 -13.13 2.83
N SER A 252 -34.48 -13.88 3.86
CA SER A 252 -34.99 -13.65 5.22
C SER A 252 -34.60 -12.23 5.67
N ASP A 253 -35.53 -11.52 6.31
CA ASP A 253 -35.24 -10.20 6.92
C ASP A 253 -34.14 -10.31 7.99
N ASP A 254 -33.92 -11.51 8.56
CA ASP A 254 -32.82 -11.75 9.48
C ASP A 254 -31.44 -11.49 8.85
N MET A 255 -31.31 -11.59 7.51
CA MET A 255 -30.07 -11.27 6.81
C MET A 255 -29.59 -9.83 7.05
N SER A 256 -30.49 -8.90 7.35
CA SER A 256 -30.13 -7.51 7.66
C SER A 256 -29.56 -7.30 9.07
N ASN A 257 -29.65 -8.31 9.94
CA ASN A 257 -29.22 -8.24 11.35
C ASN A 257 -27.72 -8.49 11.51
N GLY A 258 -26.89 -7.59 11.00
CA GLY A 258 -25.46 -7.59 11.27
C GLY A 258 -24.62 -6.95 10.17
N VAL A 259 -23.36 -6.69 10.50
CA VAL A 259 -22.32 -6.10 9.65
C VAL A 259 -21.18 -7.10 9.48
N ASP A 260 -20.61 -7.16 8.28
CA ASP A 260 -19.36 -7.86 8.03
C ASP A 260 -18.22 -7.09 8.71
N LEU A 261 -17.73 -7.66 9.82
CA LEU A 261 -16.68 -7.03 10.62
C LEU A 261 -15.38 -6.86 9.84
N ASN A 262 -15.09 -7.71 8.86
CA ASN A 262 -13.90 -7.60 8.00
C ASN A 262 -14.14 -6.70 6.78
N ARG A 263 -15.21 -5.89 6.80
CA ARG A 263 -15.45 -4.75 5.90
C ARG A 263 -15.68 -3.45 6.67
N ASN A 264 -15.61 -3.47 8.01
CA ASN A 264 -15.97 -2.34 8.86
C ASN A 264 -14.78 -1.48 9.29
N PHE A 265 -13.52 -1.85 9.03
CA PHE A 265 -12.36 -1.06 9.45
C PHE A 265 -12.14 0.18 8.60
N GLY A 266 -11.48 1.19 9.15
CA GLY A 266 -11.30 2.53 8.55
C GLY A 266 -10.34 2.63 7.37
N PHE A 267 -9.69 1.53 6.96
CA PHE A 267 -8.70 1.55 5.88
C PHE A 267 -9.37 1.34 4.52
N LEU A 268 -9.35 2.37 3.67
CA LEU A 268 -9.99 2.42 2.35
C LEU A 268 -11.45 1.93 2.37
N TRP A 269 -12.15 2.21 3.47
CA TRP A 269 -13.50 1.71 3.70
C TRP A 269 -14.44 2.02 2.52
N MET A 270 -15.19 1.01 2.06
CA MET A 270 -16.15 1.11 0.95
C MET A 270 -15.59 1.37 -0.46
N VAL A 271 -14.27 1.28 -0.67
CA VAL A 271 -13.65 1.45 -2.00
C VAL A 271 -13.91 0.27 -2.96
N ILE A 272 -13.73 -0.99 -2.52
CA ILE A 272 -13.97 -2.19 -3.35
C ILE A 272 -14.33 -3.41 -2.48
N GLY A 273 -15.11 -4.35 -3.03
CA GLY A 273 -15.41 -5.63 -2.36
C GLY A 273 -16.27 -5.54 -1.09
N ALA A 274 -16.99 -4.43 -0.90
CA ALA A 274 -17.84 -4.12 0.25
C ALA A 274 -19.21 -3.57 -0.19
N SER A 275 -20.26 -3.76 0.61
CA SER A 275 -21.63 -3.34 0.27
C SER A 275 -22.25 -2.40 1.30
N GLN A 276 -23.11 -1.48 0.85
CA GLN A 276 -23.98 -0.65 1.71
C GLN A 276 -25.38 -1.24 1.91
N ASN A 277 -25.70 -2.34 1.23
CA ASN A 277 -26.99 -3.01 1.40
C ASN A 277 -26.97 -3.84 2.70
N PRO A 278 -27.82 -3.56 3.71
CA PRO A 278 -27.84 -4.34 4.95
C PRO A 278 -28.10 -5.83 4.74
N CYS A 279 -28.82 -6.20 3.67
CA CYS A 279 -29.10 -7.59 3.32
C CYS A 279 -27.90 -8.32 2.67
N ALA A 280 -26.80 -7.62 2.37
CA ALA A 280 -25.60 -8.25 1.82
C ALA A 280 -24.78 -8.96 2.90
N GLN A 281 -24.12 -10.06 2.52
CA GLN A 281 -23.14 -10.76 3.36
C GLN A 281 -21.89 -9.91 3.62
N THR A 282 -21.55 -9.02 2.69
CA THR A 282 -20.42 -8.07 2.74
C THR A 282 -20.86 -6.67 3.17
N TYR A 283 -22.01 -6.55 3.86
CA TYR A 283 -22.48 -5.27 4.35
C TYR A 283 -21.46 -4.64 5.30
N ALA A 284 -20.88 -3.51 4.91
CA ALA A 284 -19.75 -2.87 5.59
C ALA A 284 -20.16 -2.05 6.82
N GLY A 285 -21.46 -1.92 7.07
CA GLY A 285 -22.02 -1.05 8.10
C GLY A 285 -22.31 0.37 7.60
N PRO A 286 -22.98 1.19 8.42
CA PRO A 286 -23.35 2.55 8.06
C PRO A 286 -22.17 3.54 8.01
N ALA A 287 -21.04 3.19 8.64
CA ALA A 287 -19.81 3.97 8.64
C ALA A 287 -18.63 3.05 9.01
N ALA A 288 -17.41 3.43 8.65
CA ALA A 288 -16.24 2.75 9.16
C ALA A 288 -16.21 2.80 10.69
N PHE A 289 -15.79 1.72 11.32
CA PHE A 289 -15.82 1.50 12.76
C PHE A 289 -17.19 1.70 13.40
N SER A 290 -18.28 1.45 12.68
CA SER A 290 -19.65 1.47 13.25
C SER A 290 -19.84 0.38 14.30
N GLU A 291 -19.15 -0.75 14.18
CA GLU A 291 -19.31 -1.90 15.05
C GLU A 291 -18.39 -1.82 16.28
N PRO A 292 -18.92 -2.13 17.49
CA PRO A 292 -18.13 -2.10 18.71
C PRO A 292 -16.98 -3.12 18.71
N GLU A 293 -17.15 -4.26 18.05
CA GLU A 293 -16.13 -5.30 17.91
C GLU A 293 -14.92 -4.78 17.12
N ALA A 294 -15.15 -4.14 15.96
CA ALA A 294 -14.09 -3.56 15.14
C ALA A 294 -13.30 -2.47 15.89
N ARG A 295 -14.01 -1.60 16.63
CA ARG A 295 -13.37 -0.59 17.50
C ARG A 295 -12.57 -1.21 18.63
N ALA A 296 -13.08 -2.28 19.25
CA ALA A 296 -12.40 -2.99 20.33
C ALA A 296 -11.06 -3.55 19.84
N ILE A 297 -11.05 -4.22 18.68
CA ILE A 297 -9.84 -4.76 18.05
C ILE A 297 -8.84 -3.64 17.76
N ALA A 298 -9.26 -2.58 17.07
CA ALA A 298 -8.39 -1.46 16.72
C ALA A 298 -7.77 -0.79 17.95
N ASN A 299 -8.58 -0.51 18.98
CA ASN A 299 -8.08 0.07 20.23
C ASN A 299 -7.11 -0.86 20.96
N TYR A 300 -7.35 -2.17 20.92
CA TYR A 300 -6.47 -3.15 21.54
C TYR A 300 -5.10 -3.18 20.85
N VAL A 301 -5.06 -3.24 19.51
CA VAL A 301 -3.84 -3.18 18.71
C VAL A 301 -3.03 -1.92 19.02
N LEU A 302 -3.67 -0.74 19.02
CA LEU A 302 -3.01 0.53 19.38
C LEU A 302 -2.54 0.55 20.84
N GLY A 303 -3.21 -0.19 21.72
CA GLY A 303 -2.78 -0.41 23.10
C GLY A 303 -1.49 -1.21 23.18
N LEU A 304 -1.40 -2.33 22.44
CA LEU A 304 -0.21 -3.19 22.41
C LEU A 304 1.04 -2.43 21.94
N GLN A 305 0.92 -1.51 20.99
CA GLN A 305 2.03 -0.68 20.53
C GLN A 305 2.62 0.22 21.63
N LYS A 306 1.84 0.51 22.68
CA LYS A 306 2.32 1.27 23.84
C LYS A 306 2.96 0.37 24.90
N GLU A 307 2.63 -0.92 24.90
CA GLU A 307 3.15 -1.90 25.85
C GLU A 307 4.51 -2.47 25.43
N GLY A 308 4.78 -2.53 24.12
CA GLY A 308 6.03 -3.06 23.60
C GLY A 308 6.14 -2.97 22.08
N ASN A 309 7.06 -3.74 21.51
CA ASN A 309 7.29 -3.81 20.08
C ASN A 309 6.32 -4.81 19.44
N LEU A 310 5.18 -4.33 18.95
CA LEU A 310 4.20 -5.15 18.21
C LEU A 310 4.77 -5.53 16.84
N VAL A 311 5.19 -6.79 16.70
CA VAL A 311 5.82 -7.34 15.50
C VAL A 311 4.82 -8.12 14.65
N TYR A 312 3.97 -8.93 15.29
CA TYR A 312 3.07 -9.85 14.60
C TYR A 312 1.59 -9.47 14.76
N TYR A 313 0.85 -9.53 13.66
CA TYR A 313 -0.61 -9.58 13.64
C TYR A 313 -1.06 -10.64 12.65
N LEU A 314 -1.66 -11.73 13.14
CA LEU A 314 -2.13 -12.82 12.28
C LEU A 314 -3.65 -12.93 12.39
N ALA A 315 -4.35 -12.74 11.27
CA ALA A 315 -5.79 -12.91 11.16
C ALA A 315 -6.13 -14.29 10.60
N LEU A 316 -6.91 -15.07 11.34
CA LEU A 316 -7.30 -16.42 10.95
C LEU A 316 -8.73 -16.40 10.41
N HIS A 317 -8.85 -16.78 9.14
CA HIS A 317 -10.07 -16.99 8.38
C HIS A 317 -10.11 -18.43 7.84
N SER A 318 -11.24 -18.80 7.26
CA SER A 318 -11.36 -19.98 6.42
C SER A 318 -12.42 -19.73 5.36
N TYR A 319 -12.34 -20.30 4.17
CA TYR A 319 -11.40 -21.32 3.74
C TYR A 319 -10.84 -20.94 2.38
N SER A 320 -9.66 -21.47 2.05
CA SER A 320 -9.09 -21.49 0.69
C SER A 320 -7.65 -22.01 0.67
N GLN A 321 -7.05 -22.32 1.82
CA GLN A 321 -5.63 -22.65 1.97
C GLN A 321 -4.71 -21.56 1.41
N MET A 322 -4.85 -20.34 1.96
CA MET A 322 -4.07 -19.17 1.58
C MET A 322 -3.35 -18.54 2.77
N ILE A 323 -2.21 -17.92 2.49
CA ILE A 323 -1.62 -16.89 3.34
C ILE A 323 -1.59 -15.61 2.50
N LEU A 324 -2.32 -14.60 2.94
CA LEU A 324 -2.42 -13.30 2.29
C LEU A 324 -1.54 -12.31 3.04
N VAL A 325 -0.78 -11.54 2.28
CA VAL A 325 -0.07 -10.36 2.77
C VAL A 325 -0.87 -9.12 2.39
N PRO A 326 -0.92 -8.08 3.24
CA PRO A 326 -1.50 -6.81 2.85
C PRO A 326 -0.81 -6.25 1.58
N TYR A 327 -1.52 -5.51 0.73
CA TYR A 327 -2.89 -5.06 0.95
C TYR A 327 -3.94 -5.84 0.16
N SER A 328 -5.09 -6.12 0.79
CA SER A 328 -6.23 -6.84 0.21
C SER A 328 -6.98 -6.12 -0.90
N HIS A 329 -6.85 -4.78 -1.00
CA HIS A 329 -7.53 -3.99 -2.04
C HIS A 329 -6.79 -3.95 -3.37
N LEU A 330 -5.53 -4.41 -3.41
CA LEU A 330 -4.73 -4.54 -4.62
C LEU A 330 -5.10 -5.85 -5.34
N GLY A 331 -4.94 -5.92 -6.66
CA GLY A 331 -5.17 -7.14 -7.43
C GLY A 331 -4.24 -7.20 -8.65
N GLY A 332 -3.95 -8.42 -9.15
CA GLY A 332 -3.09 -8.65 -10.32
C GLY A 332 -2.02 -9.72 -10.08
N GLU A 333 -1.17 -9.97 -11.09
CA GLU A 333 -0.08 -10.99 -11.06
C GLU A 333 1.12 -10.60 -10.15
N ASP A 334 1.00 -9.48 -9.46
CA ASP A 334 2.12 -8.64 -9.06
C ASP A 334 2.16 -8.33 -7.55
N VAL A 335 1.08 -8.66 -6.85
CA VAL A 335 1.06 -8.80 -5.39
C VAL A 335 1.46 -10.25 -5.10
N LEU A 336 1.99 -10.57 -3.91
CA LEU A 336 1.96 -11.95 -3.37
C LEU A 336 0.51 -12.38 -3.06
N GLN A 337 -0.40 -12.14 -4.01
CA GLN A 337 -1.74 -12.68 -4.01
C GLN A 337 -1.70 -14.01 -4.73
N LEU A 338 -2.25 -15.00 -4.07
CA LEU A 338 -2.58 -16.25 -4.72
C LEU A 338 -3.68 -15.93 -5.77
N PRO A 339 -3.75 -16.63 -6.92
CA PRO A 339 -4.70 -16.40 -8.03
C PRO A 339 -6.20 -16.51 -7.68
N ASN A 340 -6.53 -16.54 -6.39
CA ASN A 340 -7.79 -16.91 -5.82
C ASN A 340 -8.32 -15.94 -4.75
N TYR A 341 -7.90 -14.69 -4.77
CA TYR A 341 -8.41 -13.65 -3.88
C TYR A 341 -8.99 -12.46 -4.68
N ASP A 342 -10.23 -12.08 -4.39
CA ASP A 342 -10.85 -10.87 -4.94
C ASP A 342 -10.39 -9.65 -4.13
N PRO A 343 -10.13 -8.49 -4.78
CA PRO A 343 -9.77 -7.27 -4.06
C PRO A 343 -10.89 -6.79 -3.12
N VAL A 344 -10.56 -6.46 -1.87
CA VAL A 344 -11.52 -6.03 -0.84
C VAL A 344 -10.97 -4.89 0.02
N THR A 345 -11.84 -4.10 0.63
CA THR A 345 -11.44 -3.02 1.55
C THR A 345 -12.18 -3.04 2.88
N GLY A 346 -11.74 -2.21 3.82
CA GLY A 346 -12.28 -2.18 5.18
C GLY A 346 -11.93 -3.40 6.02
N SER A 347 -10.88 -4.14 5.65
CA SER A 347 -10.41 -5.32 6.36
C SER A 347 -9.55 -4.95 7.57
N GLY A 348 -9.61 -5.77 8.62
CA GLY A 348 -8.89 -5.54 9.87
C GLY A 348 -7.37 -5.58 9.67
N PHE A 349 -6.89 -6.59 8.94
CA PHE A 349 -5.46 -6.77 8.72
C PHE A 349 -4.83 -5.68 7.84
N ASP A 350 -5.52 -5.19 6.80
CA ASP A 350 -5.03 -4.04 6.03
C ASP A 350 -4.95 -2.77 6.89
N TRP A 351 -5.95 -2.54 7.75
CA TRP A 351 -5.91 -1.42 8.69
C TRP A 351 -4.73 -1.54 9.66
N VAL A 352 -4.46 -2.73 10.19
CA VAL A 352 -3.31 -2.95 11.07
C VAL A 352 -1.99 -2.68 10.35
N LYS A 353 -1.88 -3.05 9.06
CA LYS A 353 -0.69 -2.73 8.27
C LYS A 353 -0.57 -1.26 7.93
N GLY A 354 -1.63 -0.66 7.41
CA GLY A 354 -1.63 0.70 6.85
C GLY A 354 -1.69 1.80 7.90
N GLU A 355 -2.42 1.59 8.99
CA GLU A 355 -2.62 2.61 10.04
C GLU A 355 -1.80 2.31 11.29
N ALA A 356 -1.80 1.06 11.76
CA ALA A 356 -1.01 0.68 12.95
C ALA A 356 0.45 0.37 12.59
N ASN A 357 0.83 0.29 11.31
CA ASN A 357 2.22 0.07 10.86
C ASN A 357 2.91 -1.13 11.53
N VAL A 358 2.17 -2.23 11.73
CA VAL A 358 2.74 -3.47 12.26
C VAL A 358 3.63 -4.11 11.18
N PRO A 359 4.84 -4.61 11.53
CA PRO A 359 5.77 -5.14 10.55
C PRO A 359 5.24 -6.37 9.81
N ILE A 360 4.87 -7.41 10.54
CA ILE A 360 4.43 -8.70 10.00
C ILE A 360 2.93 -8.83 10.24
N VAL A 361 2.18 -8.64 9.16
CA VAL A 361 0.71 -8.76 9.15
C VAL A 361 0.34 -9.78 8.10
N LEU A 362 -0.36 -10.85 8.50
CA LEU A 362 -0.76 -11.94 7.61
C LEU A 362 -2.22 -12.31 7.86
N LEU A 363 -2.92 -12.70 6.80
CA LEU A 363 -4.25 -13.30 6.90
C LEU A 363 -4.19 -14.74 6.37
N TYR A 364 -4.57 -15.71 7.19
CA TYR A 364 -4.67 -17.11 6.83
C TYR A 364 -6.09 -17.44 6.41
N GLU A 365 -6.27 -18.00 5.21
CA GLU A 365 -7.48 -18.75 4.87
C GLU A 365 -7.16 -20.24 5.07
N LEU A 366 -7.60 -20.80 6.19
CA LEU A 366 -7.29 -22.17 6.60
C LEU A 366 -7.98 -23.22 5.71
N ARG A 367 -7.88 -24.50 6.07
CA ARG A 367 -8.49 -25.59 5.31
C ARG A 367 -9.99 -25.37 5.10
N ASP A 368 -10.55 -25.83 3.99
CA ASP A 368 -9.93 -26.54 2.86
C ASP A 368 -9.95 -25.70 1.57
N VAL A 369 -10.00 -26.35 0.39
CA VAL A 369 -10.21 -25.68 -0.91
C VAL A 369 -11.67 -25.79 -1.39
N GLY A 370 -12.59 -25.94 -0.45
CA GLY A 370 -14.04 -25.97 -0.61
C GLY A 370 -14.65 -27.36 -0.68
N GLN A 371 -13.92 -28.46 -0.42
CA GLN A 371 -14.52 -29.80 -0.41
C GLN A 371 -15.66 -29.85 0.62
N TYR A 372 -15.41 -29.25 1.78
CA TYR A 372 -16.34 -29.04 2.88
C TYR A 372 -16.54 -27.55 3.17
N GLY A 373 -15.58 -26.71 2.77
CA GLY A 373 -15.63 -25.27 2.98
C GLY A 373 -15.73 -24.94 4.47
N PHE A 374 -16.75 -24.16 4.84
CA PHE A 374 -16.99 -23.82 6.26
C PHE A 374 -17.43 -25.03 7.11
N LEU A 375 -17.79 -26.16 6.50
CA LEU A 375 -18.25 -27.38 7.16
C LEU A 375 -17.14 -28.44 7.28
N LEU A 376 -15.88 -28.02 7.38
CA LEU A 376 -14.71 -28.89 7.54
C LEU A 376 -14.93 -29.96 8.64
N PRO A 377 -14.75 -31.26 8.36
CA PRO A 377 -14.98 -32.31 9.34
C PRO A 377 -14.06 -32.20 10.56
N ALA A 378 -14.54 -32.58 11.74
CA ALA A 378 -13.77 -32.42 12.98
C ALA A 378 -12.43 -33.20 13.00
N HIS A 379 -12.29 -34.27 12.22
CA HIS A 379 -11.02 -35.01 12.12
C HIS A 379 -9.91 -34.24 11.39
N GLU A 380 -10.25 -33.18 10.66
CA GLU A 380 -9.30 -32.29 9.99
C GLU A 380 -8.77 -31.17 10.90
N ILE A 381 -9.34 -30.98 12.09
CA ILE A 381 -8.92 -29.92 13.03
C ILE A 381 -7.43 -30.06 13.38
N ILE A 382 -7.01 -31.26 13.81
CA ILE A 382 -5.62 -31.48 14.24
C ILE A 382 -4.64 -31.33 13.05
N PRO A 383 -4.83 -31.98 11.89
CA PRO A 383 -3.96 -31.78 10.73
C PRO A 383 -3.84 -30.31 10.29
N ASN A 384 -4.95 -29.56 10.27
CA ASN A 384 -4.94 -28.12 9.98
C ASN A 384 -4.12 -27.32 11.00
N ASN A 385 -4.22 -27.69 12.26
CA ASN A 385 -3.54 -26.96 13.33
C ASN A 385 -2.04 -27.25 13.36
N GLU A 386 -1.63 -28.49 13.07
CA GLU A 386 -0.21 -28.87 12.96
C GLU A 386 0.49 -28.13 11.81
N GLU A 387 -0.11 -28.09 10.62
CA GLU A 387 0.46 -27.36 9.48
C GLU A 387 0.51 -25.83 9.72
N PHE A 388 -0.50 -25.28 10.41
CA PHE A 388 -0.49 -23.87 10.81
C PHE A 388 0.70 -23.57 11.74
N MET A 389 0.94 -24.42 12.75
CA MET A 389 2.05 -24.24 13.69
C MET A 389 3.41 -24.32 12.99
N ASP A 390 3.59 -25.25 12.05
CA ASP A 390 4.82 -25.35 11.25
C ASP A 390 5.06 -24.07 10.44
N SER A 391 4.01 -23.51 9.83
CA SER A 391 4.12 -22.25 9.09
C SER A 391 4.56 -21.08 9.99
N LEU A 392 4.00 -21.01 11.19
CA LEU A 392 4.27 -19.92 12.13
C LEU A 392 5.70 -19.97 12.67
N VAL A 393 6.23 -21.16 12.93
CA VAL A 393 7.63 -21.36 13.32
C VAL A 393 8.59 -20.83 12.24
N GLU A 394 8.30 -21.09 10.97
CA GLU A 394 9.16 -20.61 9.88
C GLU A 394 9.08 -19.09 9.71
N ILE A 395 7.88 -18.51 9.81
CA ILE A 395 7.70 -17.04 9.78
C ILE A 395 8.53 -16.38 10.89
N ASP A 396 8.49 -16.93 12.10
CA ASP A 396 9.25 -16.40 13.22
C ASP A 396 10.77 -16.52 13.01
N ARG A 397 11.21 -17.65 12.45
CA ARG A 397 12.62 -17.87 12.11
C ARG A 397 13.12 -16.76 11.18
N VAL A 398 12.37 -16.45 10.11
CA VAL A 398 12.69 -15.36 9.17
C VAL A 398 12.64 -14.00 9.88
N ALA A 399 11.63 -13.74 10.69
CA ALA A 399 11.47 -12.48 11.40
C ALA A 399 12.65 -12.16 12.33
N ARG A 400 13.18 -13.18 13.03
CA ARG A 400 14.39 -13.05 13.85
C ARG A 400 15.62 -12.76 12.99
N THR A 401 15.76 -13.39 11.83
CA THR A 401 16.86 -13.11 10.88
C THR A 401 16.82 -11.67 10.38
N LEU A 402 15.63 -11.09 10.21
CA LEU A 402 15.42 -9.70 9.81
C LEU A 402 15.51 -8.70 10.97
N ASN A 403 15.95 -9.14 12.17
CA ASN A 403 16.14 -8.30 13.37
C ASN A 403 14.88 -7.58 13.89
N TYR A 404 13.66 -8.07 13.57
CA TYR A 404 12.42 -7.45 14.08
C TYR A 404 12.29 -7.44 15.60
N TYR A 405 13.08 -8.26 16.30
CA TYR A 405 13.08 -8.34 17.76
C TYR A 405 13.89 -7.23 18.46
N GLN A 406 14.68 -6.45 17.71
CA GLN A 406 15.43 -5.33 18.27
C GLN A 406 14.56 -4.07 18.33
N SER A 407 14.50 -3.40 19.47
CA SER A 407 13.80 -2.13 19.58
C SER A 407 14.55 -1.04 18.82
N SER A 408 13.82 -0.25 18.03
CA SER A 408 14.33 0.94 17.33
C SER A 408 14.99 1.97 18.27
N ALA A 409 14.77 1.86 19.58
CA ALA A 409 15.35 2.71 20.61
C ALA A 409 16.89 2.58 20.74
N ASN A 410 17.51 1.48 20.34
CA ASN A 410 18.97 1.30 20.45
C ASN A 410 19.77 1.81 19.25
N ILE A 411 19.11 2.21 18.16
CA ILE A 411 19.77 2.77 16.97
C ILE A 411 19.93 4.31 17.11
N PHE A 412 19.13 4.96 17.97
CA PHE A 412 19.12 6.41 18.15
C PHE A 412 19.96 6.95 19.33
N SER A 413 20.52 6.09 20.20
CA SER A 413 21.20 6.54 21.42
C SER A 413 22.67 6.93 21.23
N ILE A 414 23.27 6.71 20.07
CA ILE A 414 24.68 7.05 19.79
C ILE A 414 24.80 8.28 18.87
N SER A 415 23.80 8.54 18.01
CA SER A 415 23.79 9.66 17.06
C SER A 415 23.33 11.00 17.67
N SER A 416 22.42 10.96 18.64
CA SER A 416 21.82 12.16 19.25
C SER A 416 22.78 12.95 20.16
N LEU A 417 23.78 12.29 20.76
CA LEU A 417 24.76 12.97 21.63
C LEU A 417 25.83 13.74 20.83
N LEU A 418 26.21 13.26 19.64
CA LEU A 418 27.16 13.96 18.76
C LEU A 418 26.53 15.19 18.10
N ILE A 419 25.26 15.10 17.69
CA ILE A 419 24.56 16.20 17.03
C ILE A 419 24.36 17.38 18.00
N THR A 420 24.02 17.10 19.26
CA THR A 420 23.81 18.14 20.28
C THR A 420 25.10 18.89 20.63
N LEU A 421 26.25 18.21 20.65
CA LEU A 421 27.56 18.83 20.91
C LEU A 421 28.06 19.68 19.73
N THR A 422 27.69 19.31 18.50
CA THR A 422 28.08 20.05 17.28
C THR A 422 27.26 21.33 17.11
N ILE A 423 25.97 21.29 17.49
CA ILE A 423 25.09 22.47 17.45
C ILE A 423 25.50 23.51 18.52
N LEU A 424 25.96 23.07 19.70
CA LEU A 424 26.46 23.98 20.74
C LEU A 424 27.79 24.65 20.39
N SER A 425 28.66 24.01 19.59
CA SER A 425 29.90 24.66 19.11
C SER A 425 29.61 25.68 18.00
N MET A 426 28.61 25.44 17.15
CA MET A 426 28.17 26.39 16.12
C MET A 426 27.55 27.65 16.72
N ILE A 427 26.73 27.51 17.78
CA ILE A 427 26.10 28.67 18.44
C ILE A 427 27.13 29.57 19.14
N TYR A 428 28.25 29.02 19.62
CA TYR A 428 29.33 29.80 20.25
C TYR A 428 30.18 30.61 19.24
N SER A 429 30.24 30.18 17.97
CA SER A 429 31.01 30.87 16.93
C SER A 429 30.27 32.03 16.26
N THR A 430 28.93 32.07 16.33
CA THR A 430 28.11 33.12 15.69
C THR A 430 27.84 34.35 16.55
N VAL A 431 28.22 34.37 17.83
CA VAL A 431 27.98 35.51 18.76
C VAL A 431 29.18 36.46 18.91
N ARG A 432 30.21 36.32 18.06
CA ARG A 432 31.28 37.31 17.93
C ARG A 432 31.44 37.75 16.48
N LEU A 433 30.58 38.65 16.01
CA LEU A 433 30.96 39.74 15.08
C LEU A 433 29.75 40.63 14.78
N PHE A 434 29.24 41.36 15.78
CA PHE A 434 28.43 42.56 15.53
C PHE A 434 28.83 43.67 16.49
N THR A 435 29.64 44.61 15.98
CA THR A 435 29.67 46.00 16.46
C THR A 435 30.15 46.93 15.34
N ASN A 436 29.35 47.97 15.07
CA ASN A 436 29.69 49.32 14.55
C ASN A 436 29.93 49.47 13.01
N ILE A 437 29.49 50.50 12.26
CA ILE A 437 28.89 51.84 12.51
C ILE A 437 28.25 52.41 11.21
N LYS A 438 27.02 52.96 11.31
CA LYS A 438 26.48 54.29 10.89
C LYS A 438 26.79 54.99 9.51
N MET A 439 25.68 55.37 8.83
CA MET A 439 25.26 56.73 8.34
C MET A 439 25.64 57.35 6.95
N THR A 440 24.60 57.53 6.11
CA THR A 440 24.18 58.68 5.22
C THR A 440 25.07 59.29 4.13
N TYR A 441 24.51 59.51 2.91
CA TYR A 441 24.08 60.83 2.39
C TYR A 441 23.31 60.78 1.03
N GLU A 442 22.31 61.65 0.90
CA GLU A 442 21.56 62.04 -0.32
C GLU A 442 22.30 63.09 -1.19
N LEU A 443 21.70 63.38 -2.37
CA LEU A 443 21.89 64.50 -3.34
C LEU A 443 22.67 64.07 -4.61
N LEU A 444 22.21 64.26 -5.87
CA LEU A 444 21.36 65.30 -6.46
C LEU A 444 20.76 64.86 -7.82
N ASN A 445 19.56 65.38 -8.03
CA ASN A 445 18.66 65.46 -9.19
C ASN A 445 19.20 65.65 -10.63
N ASN A 446 18.35 65.12 -11.55
CA ASN A 446 17.84 65.66 -12.83
C ASN A 446 18.77 65.82 -14.04
N TYR A 447 18.37 65.26 -15.19
CA TYR A 447 17.70 66.00 -16.27
C TYR A 447 16.93 65.05 -17.21
N LYS A 448 15.60 65.27 -17.31
CA LYS A 448 14.74 64.78 -18.39
C LYS A 448 15.01 65.61 -19.65
N PHE A 449 15.19 64.95 -20.80
CA PHE A 449 14.63 65.26 -22.13
C PHE A 449 15.49 64.63 -23.24
N LEU A 450 15.37 63.30 -23.44
CA LEU A 450 15.68 62.64 -24.72
C LEU A 450 15.11 61.20 -24.79
N LYS A 451 13.80 61.04 -24.58
CA LYS A 451 13.11 59.72 -24.73
C LYS A 451 11.74 59.87 -25.41
N ILE A 452 11.72 60.48 -26.60
CA ILE A 452 10.52 60.47 -27.47
C ILE A 452 10.83 59.92 -28.88
N SER A 453 12.09 59.60 -29.20
CA SER A 453 12.45 59.10 -30.55
C SER A 453 12.90 57.63 -30.61
N PHE A 454 12.77 56.87 -29.52
CA PHE A 454 13.10 55.42 -29.53
C PHE A 454 11.88 54.52 -29.28
N THR A 455 10.72 55.09 -28.96
CA THR A 455 9.49 54.37 -28.59
C THR A 455 8.70 53.87 -29.81
N ILE A 456 9.12 54.16 -31.04
CA ILE A 456 8.35 53.84 -32.25
C ILE A 456 9.11 52.91 -33.23
N LEU A 457 10.35 52.48 -32.91
CA LEU A 457 11.13 51.59 -33.79
C LEU A 457 11.58 50.26 -33.14
N CYS A 458 10.89 49.80 -32.10
CA CYS A 458 11.05 48.46 -31.50
C CYS A 458 9.73 47.67 -31.42
N LEU A 459 8.71 48.08 -32.17
CA LEU A 459 7.46 47.33 -32.35
C LEU A 459 7.58 46.41 -33.57
N THR A 460 8.39 45.35 -33.44
CA THR A 460 8.32 44.07 -34.17
C THR A 460 9.42 43.12 -33.66
N HIS A 461 9.56 43.02 -32.34
CA HIS A 461 9.91 41.74 -31.75
C HIS A 461 8.60 41.19 -31.22
N ILE A 462 8.19 40.04 -31.77
CA ILE A 462 7.17 39.20 -31.15
C ILE A 462 7.77 38.86 -29.78
N CYS A 463 7.38 39.60 -28.74
CA CYS A 463 7.61 39.19 -27.38
C CYS A 463 6.79 37.90 -27.21
N ILE A 464 7.47 36.75 -27.26
CA ILE A 464 6.90 35.52 -26.70
C ILE A 464 6.73 35.84 -25.21
N ALA A 465 5.48 35.93 -24.77
CA ALA A 465 5.17 36.28 -23.39
C ALA A 465 5.43 35.03 -22.54
N VAL A 466 6.58 34.97 -21.87
CA VAL A 466 6.86 33.97 -20.83
C VAL A 466 5.76 34.06 -19.77
N LYS A 467 5.21 32.91 -19.36
CA LYS A 467 4.12 32.86 -18.38
C LYS A 467 4.61 33.38 -17.03
N THR A 468 3.87 34.33 -16.48
CA THR A 468 4.15 34.91 -15.17
C THR A 468 3.24 34.32 -14.10
N TYR A 469 3.82 34.06 -12.94
CA TYR A 469 3.13 33.61 -11.73
C TYR A 469 3.04 34.74 -10.70
N GLU A 470 3.11 36.00 -11.15
CA GLU A 470 3.08 37.16 -10.26
C GLU A 470 1.78 37.17 -9.46
N SER A 471 1.90 37.22 -8.13
CA SER A 471 0.78 37.18 -7.18
C SER A 471 -0.02 35.86 -7.16
N TYR A 472 0.40 34.81 -7.86
CA TYR A 472 -0.15 33.48 -7.63
C TYR A 472 0.22 33.02 -6.21
N LYS A 473 -0.75 32.40 -5.54
CA LYS A 473 -0.60 31.94 -4.15
C LYS A 473 -0.74 30.45 -4.07
N VAL A 474 -0.10 29.84 -3.08
CA VAL A 474 -0.36 28.44 -2.72
C VAL A 474 -0.99 28.39 -1.35
N TYR A 475 -2.14 27.72 -1.27
CA TYR A 475 -2.88 27.47 -0.04
C TYR A 475 -2.73 26.02 0.39
N SER A 476 -2.58 25.82 1.70
CA SER A 476 -2.66 24.54 2.39
C SER A 476 -4.09 24.35 2.88
N VAL A 477 -4.69 23.21 2.56
CA VAL A 477 -6.06 22.88 2.95
C VAL A 477 -6.05 21.47 3.53
N ILE A 478 -6.63 21.28 4.72
CA ILE A 478 -6.73 19.97 5.37
C ILE A 478 -8.20 19.51 5.34
N PRO A 479 -8.57 18.51 4.52
CA PRO A 479 -9.92 17.96 4.49
C PRO A 479 -10.13 17.07 5.73
N ILE A 480 -11.08 17.40 6.58
CA ILE A 480 -11.32 16.70 7.86
C ILE A 480 -12.51 15.73 7.82
N ASN A 481 -13.20 15.62 6.67
CA ASN A 481 -14.34 14.74 6.45
C ASN A 481 -14.51 14.44 4.94
N GLU A 482 -15.38 13.48 4.60
CA GLU A 482 -15.65 13.06 3.22
C GLU A 482 -16.22 14.17 2.34
N VAL A 483 -17.02 15.07 2.92
CA VAL A 483 -17.57 16.22 2.19
C VAL A 483 -16.43 17.13 1.72
N HIS A 484 -15.44 17.38 2.57
CA HIS A 484 -14.25 18.16 2.20
C HIS A 484 -13.43 17.46 1.12
N LEU A 485 -13.29 16.13 1.17
CA LEU A 485 -12.61 15.38 0.11
C LEU A 485 -13.32 15.50 -1.23
N GLN A 486 -14.64 15.37 -1.23
CA GLN A 486 -15.45 15.54 -2.44
C GLN A 486 -15.31 16.97 -2.99
N ILE A 487 -15.38 17.98 -2.14
CA ILE A 487 -15.18 19.39 -2.53
C ILE A 487 -13.82 19.61 -3.19
N LEU A 488 -12.74 19.12 -2.59
CA LEU A 488 -11.40 19.27 -3.15
C LEU A 488 -11.24 18.48 -4.46
N THR A 489 -11.89 17.33 -4.56
CA THR A 489 -11.94 16.53 -5.80
C THR A 489 -12.67 17.27 -6.91
N ASP A 490 -13.77 17.95 -6.60
CA ASP A 490 -14.56 18.70 -7.58
C ASP A 490 -13.85 19.98 -8.01
N LEU A 491 -13.18 20.69 -7.09
CA LEU A 491 -12.31 21.83 -7.43
C LEU A 491 -11.19 21.46 -8.40
N ARG A 492 -10.58 20.29 -8.22
CA ARG A 492 -9.58 19.78 -9.17
C ARG A 492 -10.18 19.64 -10.57
N LYS A 493 -11.41 19.10 -10.68
CA LYS A 493 -12.12 18.97 -11.96
C LYS A 493 -12.52 20.32 -12.56
N GLU A 494 -12.75 21.34 -11.73
CA GLU A 494 -13.01 22.72 -12.17
C GLU A 494 -11.75 23.44 -12.69
N GLY A 495 -10.58 22.79 -12.65
CA GLY A 495 -9.35 23.29 -13.25
C GLY A 495 -8.41 24.00 -12.28
N PHE A 496 -8.62 23.89 -10.97
CA PHE A 496 -7.61 24.28 -9.99
C PHE A 496 -6.43 23.32 -10.04
N GLU A 497 -5.21 23.86 -10.03
CA GLU A 497 -4.01 23.05 -10.03
C GLU A 497 -3.62 22.66 -8.59
N PHE A 498 -3.39 21.36 -8.40
CA PHE A 498 -2.99 20.79 -7.12
C PHE A 498 -1.51 20.43 -7.20
N TRP A 499 -0.75 20.85 -6.19
CA TRP A 499 0.62 20.43 -6.02
C TRP A 499 0.71 19.11 -5.24
N THR A 500 -0.33 18.77 -4.47
CA THR A 500 -0.48 17.45 -3.83
C THR A 500 -1.12 16.45 -4.80
N GLU A 501 -0.44 15.34 -5.07
CA GLU A 501 -0.89 14.32 -6.01
C GLU A 501 -2.17 13.60 -5.54
N ILE A 502 -2.16 13.09 -4.29
CA ILE A 502 -3.26 12.34 -3.70
C ILE A 502 -3.92 13.16 -2.58
N VAL A 503 -5.23 13.40 -2.71
CA VAL A 503 -6.03 14.09 -1.68
C VAL A 503 -6.59 13.04 -0.72
N THR A 504 -6.15 13.06 0.53
CA THR A 504 -6.60 12.14 1.59
C THR A 504 -7.02 12.90 2.84
N LYS A 505 -7.91 12.29 3.63
CA LYS A 505 -8.45 12.90 4.85
C LYS A 505 -7.32 13.19 5.83
N GLU A 506 -7.40 14.32 6.52
CA GLU A 506 -6.44 14.78 7.55
C GLU A 506 -5.01 15.00 7.03
N LYS A 507 -4.79 14.92 5.71
CA LYS A 507 -3.53 15.27 5.07
C LYS A 507 -3.56 16.66 4.47
N ASP A 508 -2.38 17.24 4.34
CA ASP A 508 -2.18 18.58 3.81
C ASP A 508 -2.29 18.59 2.27
N VAL A 509 -3.19 19.43 1.74
CA VAL A 509 -3.45 19.56 0.30
C VAL A 509 -3.03 20.95 -0.16
N ARG A 510 -2.08 21.01 -1.10
CA ARG A 510 -1.54 22.26 -1.65
C ARG A 510 -2.21 22.58 -2.98
N ILE A 511 -2.78 23.78 -3.06
CA ILE A 511 -3.55 24.26 -4.22
C ILE A 511 -2.97 25.60 -4.64
N ILE A 512 -2.56 25.72 -5.90
CA ILE A 512 -2.14 26.99 -6.48
C ILE A 512 -3.37 27.75 -7.00
N VAL A 513 -3.46 29.03 -6.66
CA VAL A 513 -4.61 29.89 -6.93
C VAL A 513 -4.13 31.16 -7.63
N SER A 514 -4.76 31.47 -8.77
CA SER A 514 -4.45 32.67 -9.53
C SER A 514 -4.98 33.94 -8.84
N PRO A 515 -4.41 35.12 -9.11
CA PRO A 515 -4.89 36.38 -8.55
C PRO A 515 -6.37 36.67 -8.86
N ALA A 516 -6.86 36.19 -9.99
CA ALA A 516 -8.25 36.37 -10.41
C ALA A 516 -9.22 35.49 -9.62
N GLN A 517 -8.78 34.31 -9.17
CA GLN A 517 -9.60 33.33 -8.44
C GLN A 517 -9.47 33.46 -6.92
N ASP A 518 -8.46 34.18 -6.42
CA ASP A 518 -8.09 34.23 -4.99
C ASP A 518 -9.26 34.58 -4.06
N TYR A 519 -10.03 35.62 -4.39
CA TYR A 519 -11.17 36.04 -3.58
C TYR A 519 -12.30 34.99 -3.58
N GLU A 520 -12.69 34.51 -4.76
CA GLU A 520 -13.77 33.52 -4.91
C GLU A 520 -13.40 32.19 -4.27
N PHE A 521 -12.15 31.76 -4.40
CA PHE A 521 -11.62 30.56 -3.76
C PHE A 521 -11.72 30.65 -2.23
N LEU A 522 -11.26 31.75 -1.63
CA LEU A 522 -11.31 31.93 -0.17
C LEU A 522 -12.74 32.02 0.36
N ASP A 523 -13.63 32.71 -0.36
CA ASP A 523 -15.05 32.80 0.01
C ASP A 523 -15.72 31.43 -0.07
N TYR A 524 -15.50 30.69 -1.16
CA TYR A 524 -16.01 29.33 -1.34
C TYR A 524 -15.52 28.39 -0.23
N MET A 525 -14.21 28.35 0.03
CA MET A 525 -13.60 27.53 1.08
C MET A 525 -14.23 27.80 2.45
N LYS A 526 -14.40 29.08 2.80
CA LYS A 526 -15.02 29.49 4.06
C LYS A 526 -16.48 29.04 4.15
N ASN A 527 -17.24 29.18 3.06
CA ASN A 527 -18.66 28.80 3.00
C ASN A 527 -18.87 27.29 3.14
N VAL A 528 -17.92 26.48 2.66
CA VAL A 528 -17.96 25.01 2.78
C VAL A 528 -17.29 24.47 4.05
N GLY A 529 -16.81 25.33 4.95
CA GLY A 529 -16.22 24.93 6.22
C GLY A 529 -14.75 24.48 6.14
N LEU A 530 -14.06 24.79 5.04
CA LEU A 530 -12.62 24.59 4.88
C LEU A 530 -11.84 25.85 5.29
N ASN A 531 -10.72 25.66 5.98
CA ASN A 531 -9.85 26.74 6.45
C ASN A 531 -8.51 26.72 5.70
N PRO A 532 -8.41 27.41 4.54
CA PRO A 532 -7.17 27.46 3.78
C PRO A 532 -6.12 28.31 4.49
N VAL A 533 -4.90 27.79 4.62
CA VAL A 533 -3.74 28.47 5.20
C VAL A 533 -2.81 28.92 4.07
N LEU A 534 -2.57 30.22 3.97
CA LEU A 534 -1.63 30.75 2.98
C LEU A 534 -0.23 30.21 3.25
N SER A 535 0.33 29.52 2.26
CA SER A 535 1.62 28.85 2.35
C SER A 535 2.71 29.60 1.57
N ILE A 536 2.41 29.92 0.32
CA ILE A 536 3.31 30.68 -0.56
C ILE A 536 2.57 31.94 -1.00
N PRO A 537 3.01 33.15 -0.58
CA PRO A 537 2.31 34.39 -0.87
C PRO A 537 2.51 34.90 -2.31
N ASN A 538 3.61 34.51 -2.96
CA ASN A 538 3.90 34.85 -4.35
C ASN A 538 4.81 33.79 -4.98
N VAL A 539 4.25 32.96 -5.86
CA VAL A 539 4.98 31.90 -6.57
C VAL A 539 6.10 32.49 -7.45
N GLN A 540 5.90 33.65 -8.08
CA GLN A 540 6.93 34.29 -8.90
C GLN A 540 8.20 34.64 -8.12
N SER A 541 8.08 34.95 -6.81
CA SER A 541 9.24 35.21 -5.97
C SER A 541 10.16 34.00 -5.90
N LEU A 542 9.58 32.81 -5.67
CA LEU A 542 10.36 31.56 -5.59
C LEU A 542 10.98 31.19 -6.95
N ILE A 543 10.26 31.43 -8.05
CA ILE A 543 10.80 31.27 -9.41
C ILE A 543 12.04 32.17 -9.59
N ASN A 544 11.94 33.43 -9.21
CA ASN A 544 13.05 34.39 -9.32
C ASN A 544 14.24 33.97 -8.44
N ASP A 545 13.98 33.43 -7.25
CA ASP A 545 15.01 32.97 -6.33
C ASP A 545 15.81 31.79 -6.92
N GLN A 546 15.16 30.87 -7.63
CA GLN A 546 15.83 29.74 -8.30
C GLN A 546 16.77 30.16 -9.45
N LEU A 547 16.63 31.36 -10.00
CA LEU A 547 17.51 31.89 -11.04
C LEU A 547 18.86 32.38 -10.48
N ASN A 548 18.94 32.60 -9.17
CA ASN A 548 20.15 33.05 -8.52
C ASN A 548 21.00 31.86 -8.09
N PRO A 549 22.28 31.78 -8.53
CA PRO A 549 23.19 30.77 -8.01
C PRO A 549 23.36 30.91 -6.49
N ALA A 550 23.44 29.79 -5.79
CA ALA A 550 23.66 29.76 -4.37
C ALA A 550 25.05 30.32 -4.00
N THR A 551 25.08 31.04 -2.89
CA THR A 551 26.30 31.71 -2.39
C THR A 551 27.03 30.83 -1.36
N ASN A 552 28.36 30.93 -1.28
CA ASN A 552 29.21 30.19 -0.34
C ASN A 552 29.29 28.66 -0.56
N ILE A 553 29.22 28.22 -1.81
CA ILE A 553 29.41 26.81 -2.16
C ILE A 553 30.90 26.49 -2.34
N ASP A 554 31.37 25.38 -1.77
CA ASP A 554 32.76 24.92 -1.88
C ASP A 554 33.10 24.49 -3.32
N ARG A 555 34.35 24.73 -3.76
CA ARG A 555 34.84 24.34 -5.10
C ARG A 555 34.82 22.83 -5.34
N SER A 556 34.66 22.01 -4.31
CA SER A 556 34.46 20.55 -4.39
C SER A 556 33.10 20.13 -4.97
N SER A 557 32.20 21.09 -5.22
CA SER A 557 30.86 20.90 -5.76
C SER A 557 30.75 21.13 -7.27
N SER A 558 31.85 21.07 -8.02
CA SER A 558 31.82 21.10 -9.48
C SER A 558 32.57 19.92 -10.07
N LEU A 559 32.16 19.49 -11.26
CA LEU A 559 32.83 18.45 -12.04
C LEU A 559 32.82 18.87 -13.51
N GLY A 560 33.99 19.15 -14.08
CA GLY A 560 34.08 19.67 -15.45
C GLY A 560 33.39 21.03 -15.60
N SER A 561 32.55 21.18 -16.62
CA SER A 561 31.75 22.40 -16.86
C SER A 561 30.49 22.53 -15.99
N PHE A 562 30.18 21.55 -15.12
CA PHE A 562 28.94 21.51 -14.34
C PHE A 562 29.13 21.89 -12.87
N SER A 563 28.15 22.58 -12.30
CA SER A 563 28.09 22.99 -10.89
C SER A 563 26.69 22.81 -10.32
N TRP A 564 26.60 22.47 -9.02
CA TRP A 564 25.32 22.31 -8.28
C TRP A 564 24.95 23.53 -7.44
N ASP A 565 25.44 24.71 -7.84
CA ASP A 565 25.04 26.01 -7.28
C ASP A 565 23.80 26.59 -7.95
N LYS A 566 23.32 25.99 -9.03
CA LYS A 566 22.14 26.41 -9.78
C LYS A 566 21.51 25.24 -10.53
N TYR A 567 20.28 25.41 -10.96
CA TYR A 567 19.65 24.49 -11.91
C TYR A 567 20.20 24.71 -13.32
N GLN A 568 20.50 23.61 -14.01
CA GLN A 568 21.16 23.62 -15.32
C GLN A 568 20.13 23.26 -16.40
N ASN A 569 20.19 23.92 -17.55
CA ASN A 569 19.29 23.61 -18.66
C ASN A 569 19.71 22.32 -19.40
N LEU A 570 18.86 21.85 -20.32
CA LEU A 570 19.09 20.59 -21.05
C LEU A 570 20.42 20.58 -21.82
N ASP A 571 20.76 21.67 -22.50
CA ASP A 571 21.99 21.77 -23.31
C ASP A 571 23.24 21.69 -22.43
N GLN A 572 23.20 22.30 -21.25
CA GLN A 572 24.28 22.23 -20.26
C GLN A 572 24.44 20.81 -19.70
N ILE A 573 23.33 20.14 -19.37
CA ILE A 573 23.34 18.73 -18.94
C ILE A 573 23.94 17.86 -20.05
N HIS A 574 23.45 17.95 -21.29
CA HIS A 574 23.94 17.11 -22.40
C HIS A 574 25.41 17.36 -22.73
N SER A 575 25.84 18.63 -22.77
CA SER A 575 27.24 18.98 -23.02
C SER A 575 28.16 18.44 -21.93
N TRP A 576 27.70 18.45 -20.68
CA TRP A 576 28.44 17.88 -19.56
C TRP A 576 28.53 16.35 -19.65
N LEU A 577 27.45 15.65 -20.04
CA LEU A 577 27.53 14.20 -20.26
C LEU A 577 28.55 13.83 -21.35
N ASP A 578 28.64 14.61 -22.43
CA ASP A 578 29.66 14.44 -23.49
C ASP A 578 31.09 14.72 -22.97
N GLU A 579 31.23 15.73 -22.12
CA GLU A 579 32.50 16.05 -21.45
C GLU A 579 32.97 14.89 -20.55
N LEU A 580 32.05 14.25 -19.83
CA LEU A 580 32.37 13.10 -18.96
C LEU A 580 32.87 11.89 -19.76
N GLU A 581 32.24 11.55 -20.89
CA GLU A 581 32.74 10.48 -21.77
C GLU A 581 34.16 10.77 -22.28
N THR A 582 34.44 12.03 -22.61
CA THR A 582 35.79 12.45 -23.05
C THR A 582 36.81 12.40 -21.90
N SER A 583 36.37 12.75 -20.68
CA SER A 583 37.25 12.88 -19.51
C SER A 583 37.53 11.55 -18.81
N TYR A 584 36.62 10.59 -18.89
CA TYR A 584 36.70 9.27 -18.26
C TYR A 584 36.54 8.14 -19.29
N PRO A 585 37.42 8.08 -20.32
CA PRO A 585 37.31 7.10 -21.39
C PRO A 585 37.45 5.68 -20.84
N GLY A 586 36.57 4.78 -21.29
CA GLY A 586 36.52 3.39 -20.84
C GLY A 586 35.74 3.15 -19.54
N ILE A 587 35.35 4.22 -18.82
CA ILE A 587 34.47 4.14 -17.65
C ILE A 587 33.10 4.73 -17.99
N VAL A 588 33.06 5.87 -18.68
CA VAL A 588 31.82 6.57 -19.03
C VAL A 588 31.62 6.54 -20.54
N SER A 589 30.41 6.22 -20.99
CA SER A 589 29.98 6.38 -22.38
C SER A 589 28.58 7.00 -22.44
N THR A 590 28.33 7.93 -23.36
CA THR A 590 26.98 8.47 -23.55
C THR A 590 26.07 7.47 -24.26
N VAL A 591 24.77 7.54 -23.98
CA VAL A 591 23.74 6.70 -24.60
C VAL A 591 22.48 7.50 -24.88
N THR A 592 21.86 7.27 -26.03
CA THR A 592 20.54 7.83 -26.39
C THR A 592 19.56 6.69 -26.59
N ILE A 593 18.45 6.70 -25.85
CA ILE A 593 17.48 5.58 -25.88
C ILE A 593 16.29 5.80 -26.81
N GLY A 594 16.09 7.04 -27.25
CA GLY A 594 15.04 7.46 -28.17
C GLY A 594 15.06 8.98 -28.34
N ASN A 595 14.10 9.49 -29.11
CA ASN A 595 13.86 10.93 -29.27
C ASN A 595 12.44 11.26 -28.81
N SER A 596 12.26 12.45 -28.26
CA SER A 596 10.96 13.02 -27.86
C SER A 596 10.10 13.46 -29.04
N ASN A 597 8.89 13.96 -28.78
CA ASN A 597 7.97 14.48 -29.79
C ASN A 597 8.54 15.66 -30.60
N GLU A 598 9.29 16.57 -29.98
CA GLU A 598 10.01 17.66 -30.66
C GLU A 598 11.40 17.21 -31.15
N ASN A 599 11.64 15.90 -31.23
CA ASN A 599 12.85 15.25 -31.74
C ASN A 599 14.13 15.62 -30.97
N ARG A 600 14.04 15.80 -29.65
CA ARG A 600 15.21 15.93 -28.76
C ARG A 600 15.65 14.56 -28.27
N PRO A 601 16.96 14.28 -28.21
CA PRO A 601 17.45 12.99 -27.73
C PRO A 601 17.18 12.82 -26.23
N ILE A 602 16.69 11.63 -25.85
CA ILE A 602 16.62 11.19 -24.46
C ILE A 602 17.99 10.60 -24.13
N LYS A 603 18.88 11.45 -23.62
CA LYS A 603 20.31 11.19 -23.46
C LYS A 603 20.67 10.91 -22.00
N GLY A 604 21.54 9.95 -21.80
CA GLY A 604 22.12 9.58 -20.51
C GLY A 604 23.56 9.13 -20.63
N VAL A 605 24.07 8.53 -19.57
CA VAL A 605 25.40 7.90 -19.52
C VAL A 605 25.32 6.47 -19.03
N ILE A 606 26.27 5.67 -19.48
CA ILE A 606 26.59 4.36 -18.95
C ILE A 606 27.89 4.52 -18.14
N ILE A 607 27.88 4.09 -16.88
CA ILE A 607 29.07 4.04 -16.02
C ILE A 607 29.41 2.58 -15.77
N ASP A 608 30.58 2.15 -16.25
CA ASP A 608 31.09 0.80 -16.09
C ASP A 608 32.60 0.80 -15.79
N PHE A 609 32.95 0.70 -14.50
CA PHE A 609 34.35 0.61 -14.07
C PHE A 609 35.06 -0.69 -14.45
N LYS A 610 34.32 -1.72 -14.87
CA LYS A 610 34.83 -3.06 -15.21
C LYS A 610 34.53 -3.43 -16.65
N SER A 611 34.46 -2.44 -17.52
CA SER A 611 34.15 -2.63 -18.93
C SER A 611 35.14 -3.61 -19.58
N GLY A 612 34.63 -4.65 -20.22
CA GLY A 612 35.42 -5.73 -20.82
C GLY A 612 35.92 -6.81 -19.84
N GLU A 613 35.68 -6.64 -18.53
CA GLU A 613 36.04 -7.61 -17.48
C GLU A 613 34.83 -8.34 -16.88
N ARG A 614 33.61 -7.98 -17.31
CA ARG A 614 32.36 -8.56 -16.80
C ARG A 614 32.08 -9.95 -17.39
N GLY A 615 31.41 -10.79 -16.60
CA GLY A 615 30.91 -12.09 -17.05
C GLY A 615 29.69 -11.97 -17.97
N GLU A 616 29.11 -13.12 -18.35
CA GLU A 616 28.00 -13.20 -19.31
C GLU A 616 26.71 -12.50 -18.86
N SER A 617 26.50 -12.36 -17.54
CA SER A 617 25.37 -11.62 -16.95
C SER A 617 25.89 -10.58 -15.95
N PRO A 618 26.14 -9.33 -16.38
CA PRO A 618 26.50 -8.25 -15.45
C PRO A 618 25.29 -7.86 -14.61
N VAL A 619 25.52 -7.42 -13.37
CA VAL A 619 24.47 -6.74 -12.59
C VAL A 619 24.30 -5.31 -13.11
N ILE A 620 23.07 -4.91 -13.36
CA ILE A 620 22.70 -3.65 -14.02
C ILE A 620 21.78 -2.85 -13.08
N GLY A 621 21.97 -1.52 -13.09
CA GLY A 621 21.06 -0.59 -12.43
C GLY A 621 20.67 0.54 -13.37
N MET A 622 19.42 0.99 -13.30
CA MET A 622 18.92 2.14 -14.05
C MET A 622 18.44 3.23 -13.09
N ILE A 623 18.82 4.48 -13.37
CA ILE A 623 18.38 5.66 -12.64
C ILE A 623 17.79 6.67 -13.62
N GLU A 624 16.61 7.21 -13.32
CA GLU A 624 16.00 8.28 -14.11
C GLU A 624 15.56 9.48 -13.28
N GLY A 625 15.48 10.63 -13.94
CA GLY A 625 14.90 11.86 -13.39
C GLY A 625 14.23 12.71 -14.46
N GLY A 626 13.51 13.74 -14.00
CA GLY A 626 12.89 14.73 -14.87
C GLY A 626 11.79 14.17 -15.78
N ILE A 627 11.03 13.16 -15.34
CA ILE A 627 9.84 12.69 -16.09
C ILE A 627 8.72 13.73 -16.05
N HIS A 628 8.52 14.38 -14.90
CA HIS A 628 7.77 15.63 -14.79
C HIS A 628 8.73 16.81 -14.96
N ALA A 629 8.46 17.66 -15.95
CA ALA A 629 9.41 18.68 -16.37
C ALA A 629 9.69 19.77 -15.31
N ARG A 630 8.69 20.17 -14.52
CA ARG A 630 8.81 21.22 -13.49
C ARG A 630 9.70 20.85 -12.31
N GLU A 631 10.06 19.59 -12.16
CA GLU A 631 10.72 19.03 -10.97
C GLU A 631 12.24 19.17 -11.07
N TRP A 632 12.75 20.41 -11.13
CA TRP A 632 14.17 20.70 -11.41
C TRP A 632 15.18 20.07 -10.44
N ILE A 633 14.78 19.78 -9.20
CA ILE A 633 15.64 19.09 -8.21
C ILE A 633 15.90 17.62 -8.58
N SER A 634 15.00 16.98 -9.34
CA SER A 634 15.17 15.60 -9.80
C SER A 634 16.37 15.45 -10.74
N PRO A 635 16.45 16.17 -11.88
CA PRO A 635 17.67 16.16 -12.72
C PRO A 635 18.93 16.58 -11.97
N ALA A 636 18.84 17.56 -11.05
CA ALA A 636 19.99 18.01 -10.26
C ALA A 636 20.50 16.93 -9.30
N THR A 637 19.62 16.09 -8.75
CA THR A 637 19.98 14.94 -7.91
C THR A 637 20.61 13.83 -8.74
N VAL A 638 20.01 13.52 -9.90
CA VAL A 638 20.52 12.47 -10.79
C VAL A 638 21.92 12.80 -11.33
N THR A 639 22.16 14.06 -11.71
CA THR A 639 23.53 14.49 -12.11
C THR A 639 24.50 14.44 -10.93
N TRP A 640 24.07 14.74 -9.70
CA TRP A 640 24.94 14.59 -8.52
C TRP A 640 25.33 13.13 -8.28
N ILE A 641 24.41 12.19 -8.45
CA ILE A 641 24.70 10.75 -8.36
C ILE A 641 25.77 10.37 -9.39
N ILE A 642 25.68 10.86 -10.64
CA ILE A 642 26.74 10.64 -11.65
C ILE A 642 28.09 11.16 -11.14
N LYS A 643 28.14 12.38 -10.59
CA LYS A 643 29.36 12.96 -10.03
C LYS A 643 29.90 12.11 -8.88
N GLU A 644 29.08 11.73 -7.92
CA GLU A 644 29.51 10.88 -6.80
C GLU A 644 29.97 9.51 -7.27
N PHE A 645 29.30 8.91 -8.27
CA PHE A 645 29.68 7.63 -8.87
C PHE A 645 31.01 7.71 -9.64
N ILE A 646 31.46 8.88 -10.08
CA ILE A 646 32.75 9.05 -10.74
C ILE A 646 33.85 9.43 -9.74
N THR A 647 33.58 10.34 -8.80
CA THR A 647 34.63 11.05 -8.07
C THR A 647 34.73 10.75 -6.57
N SER A 648 33.73 10.09 -5.96
CA SER A 648 33.68 9.96 -4.50
C SER A 648 34.74 8.98 -3.97
N ASP A 649 35.54 9.39 -2.99
CA ASP A 649 36.50 8.47 -2.31
C ASP A 649 35.83 7.60 -1.22
N ASN A 650 34.52 7.74 -1.00
CA ASN A 650 33.81 6.94 -0.01
C ASN A 650 33.76 5.47 -0.46
N PRO A 651 34.24 4.51 0.36
CA PRO A 651 34.33 3.10 -0.02
C PRO A 651 32.96 2.46 -0.32
N ASP A 652 31.89 2.88 0.35
CA ASP A 652 30.54 2.36 0.09
C ASP A 652 30.03 2.87 -1.27
N VAL A 653 30.30 4.14 -1.60
CA VAL A 653 29.93 4.72 -2.92
C VAL A 653 30.73 4.06 -4.03
N ARG A 654 32.05 3.87 -3.84
CA ARG A 654 32.91 3.15 -4.80
C ARG A 654 32.42 1.73 -5.03
N PHE A 655 32.12 1.02 -3.96
CA PHE A 655 31.59 -0.34 -4.06
C PHE A 655 30.31 -0.39 -4.91
N MET A 656 29.33 0.47 -4.62
CA MET A 656 28.08 0.53 -5.38
C MET A 656 28.30 0.93 -6.84
N ALA A 657 29.16 1.91 -7.12
CA ALA A 657 29.47 2.37 -8.47
C ALA A 657 30.21 1.30 -9.30
N GLU A 658 31.11 0.53 -8.68
CA GLU A 658 31.91 -0.50 -9.36
C GLU A 658 31.22 -1.88 -9.46
N ALA A 659 30.19 -2.13 -8.64
CA ALA A 659 29.44 -3.37 -8.67
C ALA A 659 28.59 -3.45 -9.95
N PHE A 660 27.90 -2.38 -10.32
CA PHE A 660 26.91 -2.36 -11.41
C PHE A 660 27.45 -1.78 -12.71
N VAL A 661 26.76 -2.11 -13.80
CA VAL A 661 26.70 -1.26 -15.00
C VAL A 661 25.53 -0.30 -14.80
N TRP A 662 25.83 0.97 -14.56
CA TRP A 662 24.79 1.97 -14.30
C TRP A 662 24.36 2.68 -15.57
N HIS A 663 23.07 2.65 -15.90
CA HIS A 663 22.45 3.45 -16.95
C HIS A 663 21.69 4.61 -16.31
N ILE A 664 22.14 5.85 -16.51
CA ILE A 664 21.63 7.00 -15.78
C ILE A 664 21.13 8.08 -16.75
N PHE A 665 19.86 8.47 -16.60
CA PHE A 665 19.16 9.43 -17.46
C PHE A 665 18.66 10.63 -16.65
N PRO A 666 19.39 11.76 -16.63
CA PRO A 666 18.99 12.92 -15.84
C PRO A 666 17.65 13.55 -16.24
N VAL A 667 17.30 13.49 -17.53
CA VAL A 667 16.07 14.08 -18.07
C VAL A 667 15.46 13.13 -19.08
N VAL A 668 14.33 12.50 -18.73
CA VAL A 668 13.58 11.62 -19.65
C VAL A 668 12.45 12.34 -20.39
N ASN A 669 12.07 13.55 -19.96
CA ASN A 669 11.14 14.45 -20.64
C ASN A 669 11.86 15.71 -21.16
N PRO A 670 12.71 15.60 -22.21
CA PRO A 670 13.54 16.72 -22.64
C PRO A 670 12.71 17.90 -23.18
N ASP A 671 11.56 17.65 -23.79
CA ASP A 671 10.72 18.71 -24.37
C ASP A 671 10.05 19.55 -23.30
N GLY A 672 9.39 18.90 -22.34
CA GLY A 672 8.81 19.59 -21.21
C GLY A 672 9.89 20.32 -20.42
N TYR A 673 11.05 19.69 -20.19
CA TYR A 673 12.13 20.31 -19.43
C TYR A 673 12.62 21.59 -20.09
N VAL A 674 12.88 21.60 -21.40
CA VAL A 674 13.26 22.83 -22.13
C VAL A 674 12.17 23.90 -21.99
N TYR A 675 10.90 23.52 -22.13
CA TYR A 675 9.77 24.45 -22.01
C TYR A 675 9.72 25.16 -20.65
N THR A 676 10.17 24.50 -19.58
CA THR A 676 10.25 25.13 -18.24
C THR A 676 11.31 26.22 -18.11
N PHE A 677 12.31 26.25 -19.00
CA PHE A 677 13.31 27.33 -19.02
C PHE A 677 12.94 28.47 -19.97
N THR A 678 12.06 28.24 -20.93
CA THR A 678 11.76 29.19 -22.01
C THR A 678 10.40 29.84 -21.91
N ASP A 679 9.37 29.14 -21.44
CA ASP A 679 7.97 29.56 -21.59
C ASP A 679 7.15 29.46 -20.29
N ASP A 680 7.05 28.28 -19.68
CA ASP A 680 6.29 28.03 -18.45
C ASP A 680 7.08 27.21 -17.43
N ARG A 681 7.63 27.89 -16.42
CA ARG A 681 8.42 27.25 -15.36
C ARG A 681 7.69 26.13 -14.63
N MET A 682 6.37 26.17 -14.52
CA MET A 682 5.59 25.16 -13.78
C MET A 682 5.04 24.04 -14.67
N TRP A 683 5.49 23.96 -15.92
CA TRP A 683 5.05 22.95 -16.87
C TRP A 683 5.40 21.51 -16.42
N ARG A 684 4.40 20.62 -16.36
CA ARG A 684 4.56 19.23 -15.90
C ARG A 684 4.82 18.24 -17.03
N LYS A 685 4.05 18.34 -18.11
CA LYS A 685 3.87 17.30 -19.15
C LYS A 685 5.00 17.26 -20.17
N ASN A 686 4.96 16.35 -21.14
CA ASN A 686 5.76 16.50 -22.37
C ASN A 686 5.19 17.63 -23.26
N ARG A 687 5.65 17.74 -24.53
CA ARG A 687 5.13 18.73 -25.50
C ARG A 687 4.57 18.07 -26.77
N ASN A 688 3.56 17.21 -26.59
CA ASN A 688 2.81 16.64 -27.71
C ASN A 688 1.59 17.51 -28.09
N TYR A 689 1.64 18.15 -29.25
CA TYR A 689 0.59 19.04 -29.78
C TYR A 689 -0.52 18.31 -30.55
N LEU A 690 -0.51 16.98 -30.64
CA LEU A 690 -1.50 16.24 -31.41
C LEU A 690 -2.92 16.37 -30.83
N TYR A 691 -3.03 16.63 -29.52
CA TYR A 691 -4.30 16.69 -28.77
C TYR A 691 -4.67 18.11 -28.31
N THR A 692 -4.07 19.13 -28.93
CA THR A 692 -4.35 20.53 -28.63
C THR A 692 -5.84 20.83 -28.74
N THR A 693 -6.41 21.40 -27.70
CA THR A 693 -7.81 21.81 -27.62
C THR A 693 -7.95 23.10 -26.81
N ASN A 694 -9.11 23.74 -26.89
CA ASN A 694 -9.40 24.88 -26.04
C ASN A 694 -9.73 24.40 -24.62
N CYS A 695 -9.02 24.96 -23.64
CA CYS A 695 -9.21 24.69 -22.22
C CYS A 695 -9.82 25.91 -21.53
N SER A 696 -10.60 25.69 -20.49
CA SER A 696 -11.30 26.78 -19.78
C SER A 696 -10.36 27.74 -19.06
N SER A 697 -9.22 27.26 -18.58
CA SER A 697 -8.22 28.03 -17.83
C SER A 697 -7.03 28.47 -18.70
N ASP A 698 -6.39 27.52 -19.38
CA ASP A 698 -5.20 27.77 -20.20
C ASP A 698 -5.14 26.76 -21.37
N ASN A 699 -5.31 27.24 -22.60
CA ASN A 699 -5.26 26.39 -23.79
C ASN A 699 -3.93 25.64 -23.94
N ASP A 700 -2.82 26.23 -23.44
CA ASP A 700 -1.52 25.59 -23.55
C ASP A 700 -1.45 24.30 -22.72
N LEU A 701 -2.30 24.16 -21.69
CA LEU A 701 -2.39 22.93 -20.89
C LEU A 701 -2.71 21.69 -21.73
N SER A 702 -3.38 21.83 -22.87
CA SER A 702 -3.65 20.70 -23.77
C SER A 702 -2.46 20.22 -24.60
N ASN A 703 -1.33 20.95 -24.59
CA ASN A 703 -0.16 20.69 -25.42
C ASN A 703 0.83 19.73 -24.75
N GLY A 704 0.36 18.59 -24.27
CA GLY A 704 1.21 17.56 -23.70
C GLY A 704 0.47 16.47 -22.94
N ILE A 705 1.22 15.41 -22.64
CA ILE A 705 0.80 14.21 -21.92
C ILE A 705 1.68 14.03 -20.68
N ASP A 706 1.05 13.61 -19.59
CA ASP A 706 1.77 13.22 -18.38
C ASP A 706 2.40 11.84 -18.59
N LEU A 707 3.71 11.81 -18.82
CA LEU A 707 4.46 10.58 -19.08
C LEU A 707 4.34 9.59 -17.92
N ASN A 708 4.24 10.06 -16.68
CA ASN A 708 4.08 9.21 -15.50
C ASN A 708 2.61 8.79 -15.25
N ARG A 709 1.77 8.91 -16.29
CA ARG A 709 0.42 8.33 -16.41
C ARG A 709 0.26 7.51 -17.70
N ASN A 710 1.30 7.43 -18.52
CA ASN A 710 1.22 6.89 -19.86
C ASN A 710 1.66 5.42 -19.97
N PHE A 711 2.21 4.80 -18.92
CA PHE A 711 2.63 3.38 -18.98
C PHE A 711 1.41 2.42 -18.92
N ASP A 712 1.52 1.21 -19.47
CA ASP A 712 0.42 0.23 -19.57
C ASP A 712 0.09 -0.51 -18.25
N TYR A 713 0.77 -0.21 -17.15
CA TYR A 713 0.46 -0.79 -15.84
C TYR A 713 -0.76 -0.12 -15.19
N GLN A 714 -1.87 -0.87 -15.09
CA GLN A 714 -3.17 -0.43 -14.55
C GLN A 714 -3.69 0.88 -15.16
N TRP A 715 -3.31 1.17 -16.41
CA TRP A 715 -3.54 2.45 -17.07
C TRP A 715 -4.99 2.96 -16.96
N MET A 716 -5.15 4.24 -16.62
CA MET A 716 -6.44 4.94 -16.52
C MET A 716 -7.41 4.43 -15.44
N THR A 717 -6.93 3.69 -14.42
CA THR A 717 -7.80 3.22 -13.33
C THR A 717 -7.90 4.20 -12.16
N VAL A 718 -6.79 4.80 -11.71
CA VAL A 718 -6.75 5.77 -10.60
C VAL A 718 -5.72 6.87 -10.86
N GLY A 719 -6.06 8.11 -10.51
CA GLY A 719 -5.13 9.25 -10.50
C GLY A 719 -4.68 9.75 -11.86
N ALA A 720 -5.35 9.32 -12.93
CA ALA A 720 -5.07 9.62 -14.33
C ALA A 720 -6.32 10.21 -15.01
N SER A 721 -6.13 11.10 -15.99
CA SER A 721 -7.22 11.80 -16.67
C SER A 721 -7.21 11.52 -18.17
N SER A 722 -8.41 11.42 -18.77
CA SER A 722 -8.57 11.37 -20.23
C SER A 722 -8.83 12.75 -20.85
N ASN A 723 -8.83 13.82 -20.04
CA ASN A 723 -9.05 15.17 -20.50
C ASN A 723 -7.70 15.83 -20.85
N PRO A 724 -7.45 16.26 -22.10
CA PRO A 724 -6.20 16.94 -22.48
C PRO A 724 -5.91 18.19 -21.65
N CYS A 725 -6.94 18.86 -21.15
CA CYS A 725 -6.85 20.05 -20.28
C CYS A 725 -6.55 19.73 -18.81
N ASP A 726 -6.16 18.50 -18.50
CA ASP A 726 -5.75 18.09 -17.15
C ASP A 726 -4.21 17.93 -17.08
N GLN A 727 -3.64 18.26 -15.92
CA GLN A 727 -2.22 18.05 -15.62
C GLN A 727 -1.86 16.56 -15.63
N THR A 728 -2.83 15.69 -15.34
CA THR A 728 -2.68 14.22 -15.28
C THR A 728 -3.20 13.53 -16.54
N PHE A 729 -3.29 14.25 -17.67
CA PHE A 729 -3.73 13.67 -18.95
C PHE A 729 -2.80 12.53 -19.37
N ALA A 730 -3.33 11.30 -19.37
CA ALA A 730 -2.57 10.06 -19.56
C ALA A 730 -2.24 9.73 -21.02
N GLY A 731 -2.78 10.51 -21.97
CA GLY A 731 -2.69 10.23 -23.39
C GLY A 731 -3.88 9.42 -23.93
N PRO A 732 -3.92 9.20 -25.26
CA PRO A 732 -5.01 8.48 -25.94
C PRO A 732 -5.05 6.97 -25.64
N THR A 733 -3.90 6.36 -25.40
CA THR A 733 -3.66 4.92 -25.19
C THR A 733 -2.43 4.77 -24.30
N PRO A 734 -2.25 3.63 -23.61
CA PRO A 734 -1.00 3.40 -22.92
C PRO A 734 0.16 3.30 -23.91
N ALA A 735 1.35 3.68 -23.44
CA ALA A 735 2.59 3.85 -24.18
C ALA A 735 2.41 4.64 -25.50
N SER A 736 1.52 5.64 -25.53
CA SER A 736 1.33 6.49 -26.71
C SER A 736 2.55 7.38 -27.01
N GLU A 737 3.31 7.73 -25.97
CA GLU A 737 4.38 8.71 -26.10
C GLU A 737 5.73 8.07 -26.43
N PRO A 738 6.53 8.68 -27.32
CA PRO A 738 7.83 8.16 -27.70
C PRO A 738 8.80 8.09 -26.51
N GLU A 739 8.68 8.98 -25.51
CA GLU A 739 9.47 8.94 -24.29
C GLU A 739 9.15 7.69 -23.45
N THR A 740 7.86 7.40 -23.22
CA THR A 740 7.38 6.20 -22.52
C THR A 740 7.86 4.93 -23.23
N GLN A 741 7.75 4.90 -24.56
CA GLN A 741 8.21 3.77 -25.38
C GLN A 741 9.73 3.58 -25.29
N ALA A 742 10.50 4.68 -25.29
CA ALA A 742 11.96 4.62 -25.20
C ALA A 742 12.44 4.07 -23.85
N ILE A 743 11.83 4.51 -22.74
CA ILE A 743 12.13 3.99 -21.39
C ILE A 743 11.80 2.50 -21.32
N SER A 744 10.58 2.12 -21.71
CA SER A 744 10.10 0.74 -21.63
C SER A 744 10.96 -0.21 -22.48
N ALA A 745 11.25 0.18 -23.73
CA ALA A 745 12.11 -0.59 -24.62
C ALA A 745 13.55 -0.69 -24.10
N HIS A 746 14.05 0.35 -23.42
CA HIS A 746 15.39 0.31 -22.85
C HIS A 746 15.47 -0.64 -21.65
N VAL A 747 14.50 -0.59 -20.72
CA VAL A 747 14.42 -1.51 -19.58
C VAL A 747 14.40 -2.97 -20.05
N GLU A 748 13.60 -3.29 -21.07
CA GLU A 748 13.56 -4.64 -21.64
C GLU A 748 14.89 -5.06 -22.30
N ARG A 749 15.61 -4.12 -22.94
CA ARG A 749 16.97 -4.39 -23.44
C ARG A 749 17.95 -4.66 -22.31
N LEU A 750 17.86 -3.94 -21.19
CA LEU A 750 18.73 -4.15 -20.03
C LEU A 750 18.53 -5.53 -19.42
N LYS A 751 17.27 -5.97 -19.27
CA LYS A 751 16.95 -7.34 -18.81
C LYS A 751 17.51 -8.44 -19.70
N GLN A 752 17.63 -8.18 -21.00
CA GLN A 752 18.25 -9.11 -21.95
C GLN A 752 19.78 -9.07 -21.88
N ALA A 753 20.35 -7.95 -21.46
CA ALA A 753 21.80 -7.74 -21.40
C ALA A 753 22.44 -8.23 -20.11
N GLY A 754 21.67 -8.39 -19.03
CA GLY A 754 22.15 -8.89 -17.74
C GLY A 754 21.09 -8.82 -16.65
N ASP A 755 21.53 -8.95 -15.40
CA ASP A 755 20.65 -8.94 -14.22
C ASP A 755 20.32 -7.49 -13.84
N LEU A 756 19.24 -6.94 -14.38
CA LEU A 756 18.70 -5.65 -13.97
C LEU A 756 18.13 -5.75 -12.56
N ILE A 757 18.89 -5.28 -11.56
CA ILE A 757 18.51 -5.34 -10.15
C ILE A 757 17.78 -4.06 -9.72
N TYR A 758 18.30 -2.90 -10.12
CA TYR A 758 17.82 -1.60 -9.67
C TYR A 758 17.09 -0.82 -10.76
N TYR A 759 15.93 -0.25 -10.41
CA TYR A 759 15.35 0.89 -11.09
C TYR A 759 14.98 1.97 -10.07
N ILE A 760 15.56 3.16 -10.22
CA ILE A 760 15.36 4.26 -9.27
C ILE A 760 14.88 5.50 -10.03
N ALA A 761 13.67 5.95 -9.74
CA ALA A 761 13.09 7.16 -10.30
C ALA A 761 13.14 8.30 -9.27
N PHE A 762 13.45 9.51 -9.74
CA PHE A 762 13.46 10.72 -8.91
C PHE A 762 12.35 11.69 -9.32
N HIS A 763 11.52 12.06 -8.36
CA HIS A 763 10.44 13.02 -8.43
C HIS A 763 10.62 14.10 -7.34
N SER A 764 9.78 15.12 -7.35
CA SER A 764 9.64 16.05 -6.23
C SER A 764 8.22 16.57 -6.18
N TYR A 765 7.64 16.91 -5.04
CA TYR A 765 8.24 17.02 -3.72
C TYR A 765 7.39 16.27 -2.71
N SER A 766 8.00 15.76 -1.64
CA SER A 766 7.31 15.36 -0.39
C SER A 766 8.23 14.68 0.63
N GLN A 767 9.53 14.52 0.33
CA GLN A 767 10.49 13.79 1.18
C GLN A 767 10.04 12.36 1.49
N MET A 768 9.58 11.64 0.47
CA MET A 768 9.09 10.25 0.58
C MET A 768 9.94 9.29 -0.25
N ILE A 769 9.99 8.04 0.19
CA ILE A 769 10.48 6.92 -0.61
C ILE A 769 9.25 6.04 -0.86
N LEU A 770 8.83 5.98 -2.12
CA LEU A 770 7.71 5.17 -2.55
C LEU A 770 8.24 3.83 -3.05
N ILE A 771 7.61 2.77 -2.56
CA ILE A 771 7.83 1.40 -3.00
C ILE A 771 6.60 1.01 -3.79
N PRO A 772 6.74 0.42 -4.99
CA PRO A 772 5.60 -0.10 -5.72
C PRO A 772 4.72 -1.04 -4.87
N TYR A 773 3.40 -1.05 -5.06
CA TYR A 773 2.66 -0.27 -6.06
C TYR A 773 2.12 1.04 -5.52
N ASN A 774 2.16 2.10 -6.33
CA ASN A 774 1.53 3.38 -5.97
C ASN A 774 0.00 3.34 -6.09
N ALA A 775 -0.66 4.29 -5.45
CA ALA A 775 -2.10 4.51 -5.57
C ALA A 775 -2.50 5.21 -6.89
N VAL A 776 -1.55 5.62 -7.74
CA VAL A 776 -1.80 6.24 -9.04
C VAL A 776 -1.27 5.36 -10.17
N THR A 777 -1.92 5.40 -11.32
CA THR A 777 -1.71 4.40 -12.38
C THR A 777 -0.95 4.91 -13.59
N GLY A 778 -0.39 3.98 -14.36
CA GLY A 778 0.41 4.29 -15.54
C GLY A 778 1.75 4.96 -15.24
N SER A 779 2.32 4.72 -14.05
CA SER A 779 3.62 5.25 -13.63
C SER A 779 4.79 4.40 -14.18
N SER A 780 5.96 5.01 -14.35
CA SER A 780 7.15 4.30 -14.86
C SER A 780 7.62 3.23 -13.88
N PHE A 781 7.69 3.55 -12.59
CA PHE A 781 8.23 2.63 -11.59
C PHE A 781 7.28 1.46 -11.26
N ASP A 782 5.95 1.68 -11.26
CA ASP A 782 5.01 0.56 -11.13
C ASP A 782 5.06 -0.35 -12.34
N TRP A 783 5.22 0.21 -13.55
CA TRP A 783 5.43 -0.57 -14.77
C TRP A 783 6.72 -1.40 -14.71
N VAL A 784 7.82 -0.80 -14.26
CA VAL A 784 9.10 -1.52 -14.14
C VAL A 784 9.00 -2.65 -13.11
N LYS A 785 8.25 -2.44 -12.03
CA LYS A 785 8.03 -3.50 -11.05
C LYS A 785 7.09 -4.59 -11.57
N GLY A 786 5.91 -4.22 -12.04
CA GLY A 786 4.84 -5.17 -12.36
C GLY A 786 4.96 -5.80 -13.74
N ILE A 787 5.34 -5.03 -14.76
CA ILE A 787 5.47 -5.55 -16.13
C ILE A 787 6.90 -5.99 -16.41
N ALA A 788 7.90 -5.17 -16.08
CA ALA A 788 9.28 -5.52 -16.35
C ALA A 788 9.88 -6.46 -15.29
N ASN A 789 9.22 -6.70 -14.16
CA ASN A 789 9.66 -7.61 -13.09
C ASN A 789 11.09 -7.34 -12.59
N VAL A 790 11.45 -6.07 -12.43
CA VAL A 790 12.72 -5.67 -11.80
C VAL A 790 12.60 -5.83 -10.27
N PRO A 791 13.59 -6.44 -9.59
CA PRO A 791 13.42 -6.80 -8.19
C PRO A 791 13.38 -5.59 -7.26
N ILE A 792 14.30 -4.64 -7.43
CA ILE A 792 14.44 -3.48 -6.54
C ILE A 792 14.08 -2.20 -7.28
N VAL A 793 12.90 -1.68 -6.97
CA VAL A 793 12.33 -0.50 -7.62
C VAL A 793 11.90 0.52 -6.57
N TYR A 794 12.35 1.75 -6.72
CA TYR A 794 12.01 2.85 -5.81
C TYR A 794 11.72 4.13 -6.58
N LEU A 795 10.75 4.91 -6.08
CA LEU A 795 10.55 6.29 -6.49
C LEU A 795 10.85 7.20 -5.30
N PHE A 796 11.75 8.16 -5.49
CA PHE A 796 12.08 9.17 -4.49
C PHE A 796 11.33 10.45 -4.77
N GLU A 797 10.56 10.92 -3.80
CA GLU A 797 10.04 12.28 -3.78
C GLU A 797 10.98 13.16 -2.96
N LEU A 798 11.70 14.03 -3.65
CA LEU A 798 12.78 14.84 -3.08
C LEU A 798 12.24 15.98 -2.18
N ARG A 799 13.17 16.79 -1.64
CA ARG A 799 12.81 17.96 -0.85
C ARG A 799 11.85 18.88 -1.63
N ASP A 800 10.89 19.52 -0.96
CA ASP A 800 10.66 19.62 0.49
C ASP A 800 9.27 19.06 0.91
N VAL A 801 8.76 19.46 2.08
CA VAL A 801 7.40 19.11 2.56
C VAL A 801 6.38 20.25 2.31
N GLY A 802 6.61 21.08 1.29
CA GLY A 802 5.67 22.11 0.83
C GLY A 802 5.93 23.54 1.31
N GLN A 803 7.11 23.86 1.84
CA GLN A 803 7.53 25.25 2.07
C GLN A 803 7.86 25.96 0.74
N TYR A 804 8.48 25.25 -0.19
CA TYR A 804 8.86 25.69 -1.52
C TYR A 804 8.17 24.86 -2.61
N GLY A 805 7.77 23.61 -2.31
CA GLY A 805 7.18 22.70 -3.28
C GLY A 805 8.13 22.41 -4.42
N PHE A 806 7.66 22.53 -5.67
CA PHE A 806 8.49 22.33 -6.88
C PHE A 806 9.54 23.44 -7.12
N LEU A 807 9.58 24.47 -6.26
CA LEU A 807 10.43 25.65 -6.40
C LEU A 807 11.54 25.71 -5.32
N LEU A 808 12.12 24.57 -4.99
CA LEU A 808 13.20 24.44 -4.02
C LEU A 808 14.39 25.39 -4.35
N PRO A 809 14.85 26.23 -3.41
CA PRO A 809 15.91 27.20 -3.68
C PRO A 809 17.28 26.53 -3.93
N THR A 810 18.16 27.25 -4.61
CA THR A 810 19.45 26.71 -5.09
C THR A 810 20.40 26.30 -3.97
N ASP A 811 20.27 26.88 -2.78
CA ASP A 811 21.09 26.54 -1.60
C ASP A 811 20.69 25.21 -0.95
N GLN A 812 19.56 24.63 -1.36
CA GLN A 812 19.10 23.31 -0.90
C GLN A 812 19.48 22.17 -1.85
N ILE A 813 20.04 22.44 -3.03
CA ILE A 813 20.42 21.40 -4.02
C ILE A 813 21.42 20.43 -3.39
N ILE A 814 22.52 20.94 -2.84
CA ILE A 814 23.57 20.09 -2.24
C ILE A 814 23.06 19.35 -0.99
N PRO A 815 22.42 20.02 0.00
CA PRO A 815 21.85 19.31 1.16
C PRO A 815 20.86 18.19 0.79
N ASN A 816 19.99 18.42 -0.20
CA ASN A 816 19.11 17.37 -0.74
C ASN A 816 19.94 16.19 -1.24
N ASN A 817 20.94 16.47 -2.08
CA ASN A 817 21.71 15.44 -2.75
C ASN A 817 22.57 14.60 -1.78
N GLU A 818 23.13 15.22 -0.74
CA GLU A 818 23.87 14.51 0.32
C GLU A 818 22.98 13.54 1.10
N GLU A 819 21.74 13.95 1.42
CA GLU A 819 20.74 13.08 2.06
C GLU A 819 20.35 11.89 1.19
N ILE A 820 20.14 12.14 -0.11
CA ILE A 820 19.80 11.08 -1.06
C ILE A 820 20.95 10.09 -1.22
N MET A 821 22.20 10.56 -1.29
CA MET A 821 23.35 9.65 -1.32
C MET A 821 23.44 8.77 -0.07
N ALA A 822 23.21 9.33 1.12
CA ALA A 822 23.18 8.53 2.34
C ALA A 822 22.08 7.46 2.29
N CYS A 823 20.90 7.80 1.77
CA CYS A 823 19.80 6.85 1.60
C CYS A 823 20.12 5.73 0.62
N LEU A 824 20.67 6.06 -0.55
CA LEU A 824 21.03 5.06 -1.58
C LEU A 824 22.04 4.04 -1.05
N LEU A 825 23.00 4.47 -0.23
CA LEU A 825 23.99 3.57 0.36
C LEU A 825 23.37 2.60 1.38
N GLU A 826 22.39 3.05 2.16
CA GLU A 826 21.71 2.18 3.12
C GLU A 826 20.77 1.19 2.43
N MET A 827 20.10 1.64 1.37
CA MET A 827 19.33 0.77 0.49
C MET A 827 20.21 -0.29 -0.15
N ASP A 828 21.39 0.08 -0.64
CA ASP A 828 22.33 -0.87 -1.23
C ASP A 828 22.81 -1.93 -0.23
N LYS A 829 23.16 -1.50 0.99
CA LYS A 829 23.51 -2.41 2.09
C LYS A 829 22.40 -3.42 2.34
N THR A 830 21.16 -2.96 2.37
CA THR A 830 19.98 -3.82 2.59
C THR A 830 19.79 -4.81 1.43
N THR A 831 19.85 -4.35 0.19
CA THR A 831 19.75 -5.22 -1.01
C THR A 831 20.77 -6.35 -1.02
N ARG A 832 22.01 -6.07 -0.58
CA ARG A 832 23.05 -7.09 -0.43
C ARG A 832 22.76 -8.10 0.67
N VAL A 833 22.28 -7.63 1.82
CA VAL A 833 21.88 -8.50 2.94
C VAL A 833 20.75 -9.44 2.50
N LEU A 834 19.83 -8.97 1.66
CA LEU A 834 18.76 -9.77 1.08
C LEU A 834 19.21 -10.72 -0.04
N GLY A 835 20.48 -10.66 -0.46
CA GLY A 835 21.07 -11.63 -1.39
C GLY A 835 20.76 -11.38 -2.87
N TYR A 836 20.24 -10.20 -3.25
CA TYR A 836 19.96 -9.86 -4.65
C TYR A 836 21.21 -9.80 -5.52
N TYR A 837 22.37 -9.50 -4.92
CA TYR A 837 23.67 -9.65 -5.55
C TYR A 837 24.76 -9.78 -4.47
N SER A 838 25.88 -10.43 -4.80
CA SER A 838 26.97 -10.67 -3.86
C SER A 838 28.23 -9.87 -4.20
N SER A 839 28.95 -9.38 -3.19
CA SER A 839 30.36 -9.10 -3.35
C SER A 839 31.09 -10.41 -3.63
N GLY A 840 31.84 -10.48 -4.73
CA GLY A 840 32.67 -11.64 -5.03
C GLY A 840 33.52 -12.03 -3.81
N SER A 841 33.44 -13.31 -3.43
CA SER A 841 34.13 -14.04 -2.33
C SER A 841 33.28 -14.59 -1.16
N GLY A 842 31.93 -14.59 -1.25
CA GLY A 842 31.08 -15.21 -0.20
C GLY A 842 30.43 -16.57 -0.54
N LEU A 843 30.23 -16.90 -1.83
CA LEU A 843 29.34 -17.98 -2.23
C LEU A 843 29.93 -19.41 -2.20
N SER A 844 31.21 -19.57 -1.88
CA SER A 844 31.88 -20.89 -1.93
C SER A 844 31.68 -21.74 -0.66
N ILE A 845 31.13 -21.20 0.43
CA ILE A 845 31.05 -21.93 1.72
C ILE A 845 29.62 -22.37 2.04
N ALA A 846 28.59 -21.63 1.62
CA ALA A 846 27.20 -21.96 1.98
C ALA A 846 26.61 -23.11 1.14
N PHE A 847 26.92 -23.17 -0.16
CA PHE A 847 26.42 -24.24 -1.05
C PHE A 847 27.14 -25.58 -0.84
N GLY A 848 28.42 -25.56 -0.44
CA GLY A 848 29.18 -26.78 -0.16
C GLY A 848 28.70 -27.55 1.07
N LEU A 849 28.17 -26.84 2.07
CA LEU A 849 27.64 -27.46 3.29
C LEU A 849 26.25 -28.07 3.08
N ILE A 850 25.41 -27.48 2.24
CA ILE A 850 24.07 -28.01 1.93
C ILE A 850 24.18 -29.28 1.07
N PHE A 851 25.11 -29.33 0.10
CA PHE A 851 25.30 -30.53 -0.72
C PHE A 851 25.91 -31.71 0.05
N SER A 852 26.71 -31.42 1.09
CA SER A 852 27.31 -32.46 1.94
C SER A 852 26.31 -33.08 2.93
N ILE A 853 25.28 -32.34 3.35
CA ILE A 853 24.25 -32.82 4.27
C ILE A 853 23.19 -33.65 3.51
N VAL A 854 22.86 -33.29 2.27
CA VAL A 854 21.91 -34.06 1.45
C VAL A 854 22.46 -35.43 1.04
N LEU A 855 23.78 -35.58 0.88
CA LEU A 855 24.39 -36.88 0.57
C LEU A 855 24.51 -37.84 1.77
N LEU A 856 24.39 -37.34 3.00
CA LEU A 856 24.42 -38.17 4.21
C LEU A 856 23.04 -38.75 4.59
N VAL A 857 21.96 -38.17 4.08
CA VAL A 857 20.58 -38.64 4.31
C VAL A 857 20.12 -39.66 3.24
N VAL A 858 20.91 -39.87 2.19
CA VAL A 858 20.62 -40.89 1.14
C VAL A 858 21.41 -42.19 1.36
N VAL A 859 22.28 -42.28 2.37
CA VAL A 859 23.10 -43.48 2.69
C VAL A 859 22.97 -43.95 4.15
N LEU A 860 21.96 -43.47 4.89
CA LEU A 860 21.50 -44.03 6.16
C LEU A 860 19.98 -44.22 6.09
#